data_AF-A0A8T4ITR5-F1
#
_entry.id   AF-A0A8T4ITR5-F1
#
_cell.length_a   1.000
_cell.length_b   1.000
_cell.length_c   1.000
_cell.angle_alpha   90.00
_cell.angle_beta   90.00
_cell.angle_gamma   90.00
#
_symmetry.space_group_name_H-M   'P 1'
#
loop_
_entity.id
_entity.type
_entity.pdbx_description
1 polymer ?
#
loop_
_entity_poly.entity_id
_entity_poly.type
_entity_poly.pdbx_seq_one_letter_code
_entity_poly.pdbx_strand_id
1 'polypeptide(L)'
;LLARRDERLAALAWQAVADGAEEITLTDAMVDELSGGFLDERYIPPHVEISARLHATDAAAVDRGEFTLTVSPGRSAGTLTARFTNIAPGLAEVYAKLPTVTDGALAAQVSVPPVYPHAENICRTGAFLPHLIPLGEHREPASETDGRGAEVIGLEDLALTATRERLHLVSVSRRRVIEPQIFHALSIEKQLPPLARFLLQVPRGGLAAWTEFDWGPHAKLPYLPRVRYRRSVLSPARWRLERGDLALPHGRASDVACLREALAAWRRRWHCPGLVELRDEDRGLRLDLDEPAHTALLQAHLDRYKTAQLTEARDTTGSLGWIDGYAHEIAFPLTAVGPPAPNPLSGPLPMLANSAHGQLPVHTEARWLHAQIPTHPERMAEIITDHLPALLTALQADRDWWFVRYRSAYESDHLRLRLRTRDAQESVARTTALVQWAQHLREADLAGPLTLGTYLPETGRYGAGSVMEAAEEVFAADSAVVAAQLRHLPENVVDPLALTAVGMVATVRSLLGQHEAMAWLYARPAPNSATDRMVTDHALRLAEPNVVDGLPAEVAAAWQARDRALAAYRRALPPETDLDGVVESLLHMHHNRQRGIEREGEAVCRRLARQVAVTWQARQGGIARCPSSRRADRHRTGNRRPDGASRCPPEPPASPWPTSPPPATVTSAGRRRTPGPRP
;
A
#
# COMPACT_ATOMS: atom_id res chain seq x y z
N LEU A 1 -1.47 -20.47 4.72
CA LEU A 1 -0.01 -20.42 4.96
C LEU A 1 0.22 -19.34 6.01
N LEU A 2 0.91 -19.67 7.11
CA LEU A 2 1.27 -18.68 8.14
C LEU A 2 2.30 -17.71 7.56
N ALA A 3 2.27 -16.45 7.97
CA ALA A 3 3.30 -15.51 7.56
C ALA A 3 4.63 -15.88 8.26
N ARG A 4 5.77 -15.63 7.60
CA ARG A 4 7.11 -15.88 8.16
C ARG A 4 7.32 -15.23 9.53
N ARG A 5 6.74 -14.04 9.74
CA ARG A 5 6.71 -13.33 11.03
C ARG A 5 6.05 -14.18 12.12
N ASP A 6 4.88 -14.76 11.84
CA ASP A 6 4.08 -15.50 12.82
C ASP A 6 4.80 -16.78 13.25
N GLU A 7 5.42 -17.50 12.29
CA GLU A 7 6.27 -18.66 12.57
C GLU A 7 7.45 -18.31 13.48
N ARG A 8 8.08 -17.16 13.25
CA ARG A 8 9.20 -16.69 14.08
C ARG A 8 8.75 -16.28 15.48
N LEU A 9 7.61 -15.59 15.61
CA LEU A 9 7.02 -15.25 16.91
C LEU A 9 6.64 -16.51 17.71
N ALA A 10 6.06 -17.51 17.05
CA ALA A 10 5.77 -18.80 17.68
C ALA A 10 7.04 -19.50 18.17
N ALA A 11 8.11 -19.50 17.36
CA ALA A 11 9.40 -20.06 17.77
C ALA A 11 9.98 -19.35 18.99
N LEU A 12 9.90 -18.01 19.05
CA LEU A 12 10.35 -17.23 20.20
C LEU A 12 9.53 -17.52 21.46
N ALA A 13 8.20 -17.60 21.34
CA ALA A 13 7.33 -17.96 22.45
C ALA A 13 7.63 -19.38 22.96
N TRP A 14 7.80 -20.34 22.06
CA TRP A 14 8.13 -21.72 22.41
C TRP A 14 9.48 -21.82 23.10
N GLN A 15 10.50 -21.13 22.59
CA GLN A 15 11.83 -21.11 23.19
C GLN A 15 11.79 -20.53 24.61
N ALA A 16 11.08 -19.42 24.81
CA ALA A 16 10.91 -18.83 26.14
C ALA A 16 10.26 -19.82 27.12
N VAL A 17 9.22 -20.53 26.70
CA VAL A 17 8.58 -21.58 27.52
C VAL A 17 9.54 -22.74 27.81
N ALA A 18 10.28 -23.21 26.80
CA ALA A 18 11.22 -24.32 26.96
C ALA A 18 12.38 -23.99 27.91
N ASP A 19 12.84 -22.74 27.90
CA ASP A 19 13.91 -22.24 28.78
C ASP A 19 13.40 -21.82 30.17
N GLY A 20 12.08 -21.84 30.39
CA GLY A 20 11.46 -21.29 31.61
C GLY A 20 11.61 -19.77 31.74
N ALA A 21 11.87 -19.07 30.64
CA ALA A 21 11.97 -17.62 30.58
C ALA A 21 10.58 -16.97 30.54
N GLU A 22 10.33 -16.02 31.44
CA GLU A 22 9.07 -15.29 31.51
C GLU A 22 8.97 -14.13 30.50
N GLU A 23 10.08 -13.77 29.86
CA GLU A 23 10.21 -12.60 29.00
C GLU A 23 11.07 -12.88 27.75
N ILE A 24 10.59 -12.41 26.60
CA ILE A 24 11.34 -12.28 25.35
C ILE A 24 11.88 -10.85 25.27
N THR A 25 13.21 -10.72 25.27
CA THR A 25 13.88 -9.44 25.00
C THR A 25 14.22 -9.33 23.51
N LEU A 26 13.50 -8.48 22.79
CA LEU A 26 13.77 -8.20 21.39
C LEU A 26 15.07 -7.40 21.25
N THR A 27 15.90 -7.82 20.32
CA THR A 27 17.09 -7.09 19.83
C THR A 27 16.79 -6.44 18.49
N ASP A 28 17.62 -5.50 18.05
CA ASP A 28 17.45 -4.84 16.75
C ASP A 28 17.46 -5.87 15.60
N ALA A 29 18.36 -6.86 15.64
CA ALA A 29 18.40 -7.94 14.66
C ALA A 29 17.11 -8.79 14.63
N MET A 30 16.49 -9.05 15.79
CA MET A 30 15.21 -9.77 15.84
C MET A 30 14.07 -8.93 15.26
N VAL A 31 14.08 -7.61 15.47
CA VAL A 31 13.09 -6.70 14.87
C VAL A 31 13.25 -6.67 13.35
N ASP A 32 14.48 -6.61 12.85
CA ASP A 32 14.77 -6.66 11.41
C ASP A 32 14.30 -7.99 10.79
N GLU A 33 14.54 -9.12 11.47
CA GLU A 33 14.03 -10.43 11.03
C GLU A 33 12.50 -10.50 11.02
N LEU A 34 11.83 -9.96 12.04
CA LEU A 34 10.38 -9.99 12.17
C LEU A 34 9.68 -9.05 11.18
N SER A 35 10.30 -7.93 10.83
CA SER A 35 9.78 -6.96 9.87
C SER A 35 10.02 -7.38 8.41
N GLY A 36 11.04 -8.20 8.15
CA GLY A 36 11.31 -8.78 6.82
C GLY A 36 11.95 -7.83 5.80
N GLY A 37 12.40 -6.64 6.23
CA GLY A 37 13.08 -5.65 5.40
C GLY A 37 12.36 -4.30 5.29
N PHE A 38 13.15 -3.26 4.99
CA PHE A 38 12.92 -1.82 5.17
C PHE A 38 11.49 -1.31 4.99
N LEU A 39 11.03 -0.59 6.03
CA LEU A 39 9.91 0.32 5.93
C LEU A 39 10.40 1.64 5.33
N ASP A 40 9.74 2.14 4.29
CA ASP A 40 10.05 3.47 3.75
C ASP A 40 9.66 4.53 4.76
N GLU A 41 10.65 5.24 5.30
CA GLU A 41 10.48 6.23 6.37
C GLU A 41 9.50 7.35 5.99
N ARG A 42 9.34 7.62 4.68
CA ARG A 42 8.39 8.61 4.16
C ARG A 42 6.92 8.21 4.37
N TYR A 43 6.66 6.93 4.64
CA TYR A 43 5.32 6.37 4.82
C TYR A 43 5.05 5.93 6.26
N ILE A 44 5.85 6.40 7.22
CA ILE A 44 5.52 6.34 8.65
C ILE A 44 4.43 7.39 8.95
N PRO A 45 3.46 7.12 9.84
CA PRO A 45 2.53 8.14 10.32
C PRO A 45 3.26 9.40 10.79
N PRO A 46 2.82 10.60 10.38
CA PRO A 46 3.58 11.82 10.61
C PRO A 46 3.53 12.24 12.09
N HIS A 47 2.53 11.74 12.80
CA HIS A 47 2.39 11.83 14.23
C HIS A 47 1.60 10.66 14.79
N VAL A 48 1.95 10.25 16.00
CA VAL A 48 1.29 9.19 16.76
C VAL A 48 1.06 9.65 18.19
N GLU A 49 0.38 8.83 18.98
CA GLU A 49 0.36 9.01 20.42
C GLU A 49 0.75 7.70 21.09
N ILE A 50 1.36 7.77 22.25
CA ILE A 50 1.66 6.59 23.06
C ILE A 50 1.38 6.93 24.50
N SER A 51 0.66 6.06 25.21
CA SER A 51 0.64 6.10 26.66
C SER A 51 1.66 5.13 27.23
N ALA A 52 2.23 5.50 28.36
CA ALA A 52 3.16 4.67 29.10
C ALA A 52 2.86 4.73 30.59
N ARG A 53 2.89 3.57 31.23
CA ARG A 53 3.01 3.45 32.68
C ARG A 53 4.47 3.25 33.04
N LEU A 54 5.01 4.14 33.87
CA LEU A 54 6.39 4.09 34.32
C LEU A 54 6.51 3.21 35.56
N HIS A 55 7.43 2.25 35.51
CA HIS A 55 7.73 1.36 36.63
C HIS A 55 9.16 1.58 37.12
N ALA A 56 9.29 2.03 38.37
CA ALA A 56 10.55 2.27 39.07
C ALA A 56 10.34 2.25 40.59
N THR A 57 11.39 1.88 41.34
CA THR A 57 11.35 1.77 42.79
C THR A 57 11.23 3.10 43.50
N ASP A 58 11.87 4.13 42.95
CA ASP A 58 11.93 5.49 43.50
C ASP A 58 12.30 6.48 42.39
N ALA A 59 12.21 7.78 42.68
CA ALA A 59 12.56 8.82 41.72
C ALA A 59 14.05 8.79 41.30
N ALA A 60 14.95 8.41 42.21
CA ALA A 60 16.38 8.34 41.89
C ALA A 60 16.69 7.19 40.91
N ALA A 61 15.94 6.10 40.95
CA ALA A 61 16.01 5.03 39.95
C ALA A 61 15.58 5.53 38.57
N VAL A 62 14.55 6.38 38.50
CA VAL A 62 14.17 7.06 37.24
C VAL A 62 15.33 7.89 36.70
N ASP A 63 15.97 8.71 37.55
CA ASP A 63 17.11 9.56 37.17
C ASP A 63 18.32 8.76 36.67
N ARG A 64 18.56 7.57 37.26
CA ARG A 64 19.62 6.64 36.81
C ARG A 64 19.23 5.85 35.54
N GLY A 65 17.99 5.97 35.08
CA GLY A 65 17.47 5.21 33.95
C GLY A 65 17.11 3.76 34.28
N GLU A 66 16.96 3.42 35.56
CA GLU A 66 16.59 2.10 36.07
C GLU A 66 15.07 1.96 36.13
N PHE A 67 14.41 2.02 34.97
CA PHE A 67 12.96 1.93 34.86
C PHE A 67 12.52 1.10 33.66
N THR A 68 11.25 0.70 33.68
CA THR A 68 10.56 0.11 32.51
C THR A 68 9.28 0.86 32.21
N LEU A 69 8.83 0.80 30.96
CA LEU A 69 7.59 1.42 30.49
C LEU A 69 6.66 0.33 29.96
N THR A 70 5.46 0.19 30.52
CA THR A 70 4.41 -0.57 29.82
C THR A 70 3.70 0.39 28.88
N VAL A 71 3.78 0.13 27.57
CA VAL A 71 3.32 1.07 26.55
C VAL A 71 2.03 0.62 25.89
N SER A 72 1.14 1.58 25.60
CA SER A 72 -0.09 1.37 24.84
C SER A 72 -0.19 2.43 23.73
N PRO A 73 -0.25 2.04 22.46
CA PRO A 73 -0.26 2.99 21.36
C PRO A 73 -1.64 3.64 21.15
N GLY A 74 -1.65 4.95 20.94
CA GLY A 74 -2.77 5.71 20.41
C GLY A 74 -2.56 6.02 18.93
N ARG A 75 -3.60 5.79 18.12
CA ARG A 75 -3.56 5.84 16.64
C ARG A 75 -2.88 7.10 16.06
N SER A 76 -3.10 8.27 16.66
CA SER A 76 -2.57 9.55 16.23
C SER A 76 -2.51 10.53 17.40
N ALA A 77 -1.67 11.56 17.32
CA ALA A 77 -1.66 12.64 18.29
C ALA A 77 -3.08 13.17 18.59
N GLY A 78 -3.39 13.31 19.88
CA GLY A 78 -4.69 13.76 20.38
C GLY A 78 -5.78 12.68 20.43
N THR A 79 -5.45 11.41 20.23
CA THR A 79 -6.38 10.30 20.49
C THR A 79 -6.73 10.20 21.99
N LEU A 80 -5.73 10.28 22.86
CA LEU A 80 -5.84 10.11 24.31
C LEU A 80 -5.98 11.46 25.03
N THR A 81 -5.29 12.48 24.55
CA THR A 81 -5.10 13.74 25.30
C THR A 81 -5.99 14.90 24.86
N ALA A 82 -6.56 14.89 23.65
CA ALA A 82 -7.22 16.08 23.12
C ALA A 82 -8.51 16.50 23.85
N ARG A 83 -9.24 15.55 24.44
CA ARG A 83 -10.43 15.89 25.26
C ARG A 83 -10.09 16.68 26.55
N PHE A 84 -8.82 16.73 26.93
CA PHE A 84 -8.34 17.38 28.15
C PHE A 84 -7.69 18.74 27.89
N THR A 85 -7.78 19.29 26.68
CA THR A 85 -7.15 20.58 26.33
C THR A 85 -7.67 21.76 27.15
N ASN A 86 -8.86 21.63 27.75
CA ASN A 86 -9.43 22.64 28.66
C ASN A 86 -8.76 22.67 30.05
N ILE A 87 -8.12 21.58 30.48
CA ILE A 87 -7.45 21.46 31.78
C ILE A 87 -5.92 21.33 31.66
N ALA A 88 -5.41 20.99 30.47
CA ALA A 88 -3.99 20.89 30.15
C ALA A 88 -3.63 21.90 29.03
N PRO A 89 -3.24 23.14 29.37
CA PRO A 89 -2.91 24.16 28.38
C PRO A 89 -1.68 23.78 27.55
N GLY A 90 -1.59 24.31 26.32
CA GLY A 90 -0.49 24.07 25.38
C GLY A 90 -0.72 22.92 24.38
N LEU A 91 -1.54 21.92 24.71
CA LEU A 91 -1.83 20.81 23.79
C LEU A 91 -2.49 21.24 22.47
N ALA A 92 -3.36 22.25 22.52
CA ALA A 92 -3.99 22.79 21.30
C ALA A 92 -2.97 23.35 20.30
N GLU A 93 -1.90 23.98 20.79
CA GLU A 93 -0.81 24.51 19.94
C GLU A 93 0.04 23.39 19.34
N VAL A 94 0.20 22.28 20.06
CA VAL A 94 0.85 21.06 19.54
C VAL A 94 0.03 20.49 18.39
N TYR A 95 -1.29 20.35 18.56
CA TYR A 95 -2.17 19.81 17.52
C TYR A 95 -2.24 20.68 16.26
N ALA A 96 -2.22 22.00 16.43
CA ALA A 96 -2.24 22.94 15.30
C ALA A 96 -0.98 22.88 14.41
N LYS A 97 0.13 22.31 14.93
CA LYS A 97 1.43 22.22 14.25
C LYS A 97 1.79 20.80 13.82
N LEU A 98 0.84 19.86 13.88
CA LEU A 98 1.09 18.49 13.48
C LEU A 98 1.45 18.40 11.99
N PRO A 99 2.51 17.67 11.63
CA PRO A 99 2.90 17.50 10.24
C PRO A 99 1.94 16.55 9.52
N THR A 100 1.90 16.68 8.19
CA THR A 100 1.23 15.74 7.29
C THR A 100 2.25 14.75 6.71
N VAL A 101 1.78 13.61 6.20
CA VAL A 101 2.62 12.65 5.49
C VAL A 101 3.08 13.22 4.16
N THR A 102 2.18 13.85 3.42
CA THR A 102 2.41 14.31 2.06
C THR A 102 2.80 15.78 2.05
N ASP A 103 3.87 16.11 1.34
CA ASP A 103 4.35 17.48 1.22
C ASP A 103 3.26 18.40 0.64
N GLY A 104 3.01 19.50 1.34
CA GLY A 104 1.96 20.45 0.97
C GLY A 104 0.52 19.92 1.13
N ALA A 105 0.25 18.83 1.86
CA ALA A 105 -1.12 18.40 2.13
C ALA A 105 -1.88 19.33 3.09
N LEU A 106 -3.20 19.33 2.97
CA LEU A 106 -4.15 19.99 3.86
C LEU A 106 -4.43 19.09 5.06
N ALA A 107 -3.93 19.46 6.24
CA ALA A 107 -4.40 18.85 7.49
C ALA A 107 -5.84 19.29 7.74
N ALA A 108 -6.76 18.33 7.84
CA ALA A 108 -8.18 18.59 8.01
C ALA A 108 -8.77 17.79 9.17
N GLN A 109 -9.45 18.47 10.10
CA GLN A 109 -10.14 17.82 11.20
C GLN A 109 -11.53 17.36 10.73
N VAL A 110 -11.83 16.08 10.90
CA VAL A 110 -13.18 15.54 10.69
C VAL A 110 -13.99 15.78 11.94
N SER A 111 -15.13 16.44 11.80
CA SER A 111 -16.12 16.62 12.87
C SER A 111 -17.39 15.87 12.50
N VAL A 112 -17.78 14.93 13.35
CA VAL A 112 -18.86 13.98 13.06
C VAL A 112 -19.52 13.53 14.37
N PRO A 113 -20.86 13.42 14.43
CA PRO A 113 -21.53 12.83 15.58
C PRO A 113 -21.24 11.32 15.63
N PRO A 114 -21.11 10.75 16.84
CA PRO A 114 -20.92 9.31 16.98
C PRO A 114 -22.21 8.56 16.63
N VAL A 115 -22.07 7.28 16.26
CA VAL A 115 -23.22 6.39 16.03
C VAL A 115 -24.06 6.20 17.30
N TYR A 116 -23.40 6.23 18.47
CA TYR A 116 -24.05 6.08 19.76
C TYR A 116 -24.07 7.43 20.51
N PRO A 117 -25.25 7.98 20.85
CA PRO A 117 -25.35 9.32 21.47
C PRO A 117 -24.53 9.48 22.77
N HIS A 118 -24.46 8.43 23.61
CA HIS A 118 -23.70 8.49 24.85
C HIS A 118 -22.18 8.66 24.64
N ALA A 119 -21.68 8.39 23.43
CA ALA A 119 -20.28 8.54 23.07
C ALA A 119 -19.90 10.01 22.79
N GLU A 120 -20.86 10.94 22.73
CA GLU A 120 -20.59 12.38 22.59
C GLU A 120 -19.67 12.91 23.71
N ASN A 121 -19.77 12.35 24.92
CA ASN A 121 -18.91 12.71 26.04
C ASN A 121 -17.41 12.41 25.79
N ILE A 122 -17.10 11.65 24.74
CA ILE A 122 -15.74 11.27 24.35
C ILE A 122 -15.24 12.13 23.18
N CYS A 123 -16.11 12.51 22.24
CA CYS A 123 -15.72 13.19 21.00
C CYS A 123 -15.96 14.70 20.97
N ARG A 124 -16.43 15.30 22.07
CA ARG A 124 -16.53 16.76 22.22
C ARG A 124 -15.14 17.38 22.37
N THR A 125 -14.49 17.66 21.24
CA THR A 125 -13.19 18.31 21.18
C THR A 125 -13.24 19.62 20.40
N GLY A 126 -12.29 20.53 20.68
CA GLY A 126 -12.14 21.76 19.91
C GLY A 126 -11.74 21.50 18.45
N ALA A 127 -11.82 22.55 17.62
CA ALA A 127 -11.23 22.54 16.29
C ALA A 127 -9.77 23.00 16.41
N PHE A 128 -8.82 22.10 16.17
CA PHE A 128 -7.39 22.38 16.33
C PHE A 128 -6.66 22.61 15.00
N LEU A 129 -7.24 22.13 13.89
CA LEU A 129 -6.66 22.23 12.55
C LEU A 129 -7.27 23.39 11.74
N PRO A 130 -6.53 23.94 10.77
CA PRO A 130 -6.99 25.06 9.96
C PRO A 130 -8.16 24.71 9.03
N HIS A 131 -8.38 23.43 8.71
CA HIS A 131 -9.50 22.99 7.88
C HIS A 131 -10.39 22.01 8.63
N LEU A 132 -11.68 22.04 8.33
CA LEU A 132 -12.70 21.18 8.92
C LEU A 132 -13.51 20.46 7.85
N ILE A 133 -13.76 19.17 8.04
CA ILE A 133 -14.69 18.37 7.24
C ILE A 133 -15.87 18.00 8.16
N PRO A 134 -16.97 18.79 8.15
CA PRO A 134 -18.17 18.47 8.92
C PRO A 134 -18.98 17.37 8.24
N LEU A 135 -19.38 16.36 9.00
CA LEU A 135 -20.20 15.25 8.52
C LEU A 135 -21.44 15.12 9.40
N GLY A 136 -22.63 15.26 8.83
CA GLY A 136 -23.89 15.14 9.59
C GLY A 136 -24.13 16.27 10.60
N GLU A 137 -23.42 17.39 10.47
CA GLU A 137 -23.62 18.61 11.25
C GLU A 137 -23.54 19.84 10.34
N HIS A 138 -24.27 20.89 10.70
CA HIS A 138 -24.15 22.19 10.05
C HIS A 138 -23.11 23.05 10.78
N ARG A 139 -22.24 23.69 10.02
CA ARG A 139 -21.27 24.67 10.51
C ARG A 139 -21.48 25.95 9.75
N GLU A 140 -21.61 27.06 10.46
CA GLU A 140 -21.57 28.37 9.80
C GLU A 140 -20.17 28.58 9.20
N PRO A 141 -20.08 29.12 7.97
CA PRO A 141 -18.80 29.51 7.38
C PRO A 141 -18.07 30.46 8.34
N ALA A 142 -16.76 30.29 8.47
CA ALA A 142 -15.96 31.19 9.30
C ALA A 142 -16.17 32.64 8.86
N SER A 143 -16.61 33.51 9.76
CA SER A 143 -16.67 34.95 9.50
C SER A 143 -15.24 35.50 9.41
N GLU A 144 -14.96 36.32 8.40
CA GLU A 144 -13.66 37.02 8.28
C GLU A 144 -13.33 37.87 9.52
N THR A 145 -14.36 38.23 10.30
CA THR A 145 -14.26 39.09 11.49
C THR A 145 -13.73 38.39 12.74
N ASP A 146 -13.83 37.07 12.87
CA ASP A 146 -13.45 36.38 14.11
C ASP A 146 -12.06 35.73 14.09
N GLY A 147 -11.42 35.57 12.92
CA GLY A 147 -10.05 35.04 12.79
C GLY A 147 -9.76 33.70 13.49
N ARG A 148 -10.80 33.00 13.94
CA ARG A 148 -10.76 31.84 14.86
C ARG A 148 -11.54 30.63 14.33
N GLY A 149 -12.11 30.71 13.13
CA GLY A 149 -12.83 29.60 12.52
C GLY A 149 -11.94 28.80 11.56
N ALA A 150 -12.03 27.47 11.63
CA ALA A 150 -11.43 26.59 10.63
C ALA A 150 -12.19 26.71 9.30
N GLU A 151 -11.46 26.68 8.18
CA GLU A 151 -12.03 26.70 6.83
C GLU A 151 -12.77 25.39 6.55
N VAL A 152 -14.04 25.47 6.14
CA VAL A 152 -14.86 24.28 5.87
C VAL A 152 -14.54 23.72 4.48
N ILE A 153 -14.24 22.43 4.42
CA ILE A 153 -14.14 21.65 3.17
C ILE A 153 -15.43 20.82 3.04
N GLY A 154 -16.27 21.21 2.07
CA GLY A 154 -17.50 20.50 1.75
C GLY A 154 -17.24 19.14 1.09
N LEU A 155 -18.22 18.23 1.18
CA LEU A 155 -18.12 16.88 0.61
C LEU A 155 -18.02 16.90 -0.92
N GLU A 156 -18.65 17.87 -1.56
CA GLU A 156 -18.62 18.12 -3.00
C GLU A 156 -17.23 18.49 -3.53
N ASP A 157 -16.35 18.97 -2.65
CA ASP A 157 -14.96 19.30 -2.98
C ASP A 157 -14.01 18.11 -2.76
N LEU A 158 -14.48 17.02 -2.16
CA LEU A 158 -13.67 15.83 -1.92
C LEU A 158 -13.68 14.89 -3.12
N ALA A 159 -12.49 14.47 -3.56
CA ALA A 159 -12.32 13.40 -4.53
C ALA A 159 -11.23 12.41 -4.11
N LEU A 160 -11.17 11.27 -4.79
CA LEU A 160 -10.10 10.30 -4.63
C LEU A 160 -9.22 10.28 -5.87
N THR A 161 -7.91 10.16 -5.64
CA THR A 161 -6.95 9.78 -6.68
C THR A 161 -6.13 8.58 -6.20
N ALA A 162 -5.53 7.86 -7.14
CA ALA A 162 -4.75 6.66 -6.88
C ALA A 162 -3.34 6.80 -7.48
N THR A 163 -2.33 6.46 -6.71
CA THR A 163 -0.97 6.17 -7.18
C THR A 163 -0.79 4.65 -7.25
N ARG A 164 0.40 4.18 -7.66
CA ARG A 164 0.71 2.74 -7.60
C ARG A 164 0.73 2.22 -6.15
N GLU A 165 1.06 3.11 -5.22
CA GLU A 165 1.31 2.77 -3.83
C GLU A 165 0.07 2.96 -2.96
N ARG A 166 -0.70 4.04 -3.17
CA ARG A 166 -1.73 4.49 -2.22
C ARG A 166 -2.91 5.20 -2.88
N LEU A 167 -4.03 5.21 -2.15
CA LEU A 167 -5.16 6.09 -2.42
C LEU A 167 -4.99 7.39 -1.65
N HIS A 168 -5.35 8.50 -2.28
CA HIS A 168 -5.26 9.84 -1.70
C HIS A 168 -6.62 10.52 -1.74
N LEU A 169 -7.01 11.16 -0.64
CA LEU A 169 -8.11 12.11 -0.61
C LEU A 169 -7.59 13.47 -1.08
N VAL A 170 -8.34 14.16 -1.94
CA VAL A 170 -7.94 15.45 -2.51
C VAL A 170 -9.08 16.46 -2.47
N SER A 171 -8.73 17.73 -2.32
CA SER A 171 -9.62 18.85 -2.63
C SER A 171 -9.57 19.11 -4.13
N VAL A 172 -10.71 19.07 -4.80
CA VAL A 172 -10.84 19.32 -6.25
C VAL A 172 -10.50 20.78 -6.55
N SER A 173 -11.14 21.72 -5.85
CA SER A 173 -10.97 23.16 -6.05
C SER A 173 -9.55 23.63 -5.72
N ARG A 174 -8.93 23.10 -4.65
CA ARG A 174 -7.59 23.51 -4.21
C ARG A 174 -6.48 22.70 -4.87
N ARG A 175 -6.80 21.59 -5.55
CA ARG A 175 -5.82 20.63 -6.11
C ARG A 175 -4.74 20.21 -5.12
N ARG A 176 -5.15 19.89 -3.89
CA ARG A 176 -4.25 19.48 -2.80
C ARG A 176 -4.71 18.18 -2.16
N VAL A 177 -3.76 17.37 -1.74
CA VAL A 177 -4.02 16.20 -0.89
C VAL A 177 -4.62 16.68 0.43
N ILE A 178 -5.60 15.95 0.94
CA ILE A 178 -6.22 16.15 2.25
C ILE A 178 -5.84 14.97 3.14
N GLU A 179 -5.38 15.27 4.35
CA GLU A 179 -5.09 14.28 5.38
C GLU A 179 -6.06 14.46 6.56
N PRO A 180 -7.13 13.64 6.60
CA PRO A 180 -8.17 13.77 7.62
C PRO A 180 -7.73 13.17 8.96
N GLN A 181 -8.09 13.88 10.04
CA GLN A 181 -7.78 13.50 11.42
C GLN A 181 -8.99 13.71 12.35
N ILE A 182 -9.06 12.87 13.37
CA ILE A 182 -9.94 13.04 14.53
C ILE A 182 -9.09 13.17 15.80
N PHE A 183 -9.58 13.96 16.75
CA PHE A 183 -8.91 14.23 18.03
C PHE A 183 -9.67 13.61 19.20
N HIS A 184 -10.02 12.32 19.09
CA HIS A 184 -10.69 11.58 20.15
C HIS A 184 -10.47 10.07 20.06
N ALA A 185 -10.74 9.37 21.16
CA ALA A 185 -10.48 7.95 21.33
C ALA A 185 -11.56 7.02 20.73
N LEU A 186 -12.64 7.55 20.15
CA LEU A 186 -13.67 6.69 19.54
C LEU A 186 -13.05 5.70 18.53
N SER A 187 -13.56 4.48 18.56
CA SER A 187 -13.24 3.45 17.58
C SER A 187 -13.79 3.87 16.22
N ILE A 188 -12.88 4.13 15.27
CA ILE A 188 -13.25 4.45 13.88
C ILE A 188 -14.11 3.34 13.27
N GLU A 189 -13.83 2.10 13.63
CA GLU A 189 -14.49 0.91 13.08
C GLU A 189 -15.90 0.71 13.61
N LYS A 190 -16.11 0.96 14.92
CA LYS A 190 -17.34 0.59 15.63
C LYS A 190 -18.26 1.78 15.92
N GLN A 191 -17.71 2.99 16.06
CA GLN A 191 -18.42 4.13 16.67
C GLN A 191 -18.60 5.32 15.74
N LEU A 192 -18.02 5.30 14.53
CA LEU A 192 -18.18 6.35 13.52
C LEU A 192 -19.05 5.89 12.34
N PRO A 193 -19.80 6.81 11.69
CA PRO A 193 -20.54 6.49 10.48
C PRO A 193 -19.63 6.01 9.33
N PRO A 194 -20.12 5.18 8.40
CA PRO A 194 -19.32 4.60 7.31
C PRO A 194 -18.54 5.62 6.48
N LEU A 195 -19.12 6.79 6.18
CA LEU A 195 -18.45 7.85 5.42
C LEU A 195 -17.26 8.44 6.19
N ALA A 196 -17.41 8.72 7.48
CA ALA A 196 -16.32 9.22 8.32
C ALA A 196 -15.20 8.19 8.44
N ARG A 197 -15.56 6.92 8.65
CA ARG A 197 -14.64 5.79 8.64
C ARG A 197 -13.86 5.73 7.33
N PHE A 198 -14.54 5.77 6.20
CA PHE A 198 -13.93 5.74 4.87
C PHE A 198 -12.93 6.87 4.67
N LEU A 199 -13.34 8.12 4.94
CA LEU A 199 -12.47 9.28 4.80
C LEU A 199 -11.23 9.19 5.70
N LEU A 200 -11.36 8.71 6.94
CA LEU A 200 -10.24 8.57 7.87
C LEU A 200 -9.29 7.41 7.54
N GLN A 201 -9.78 6.37 6.85
CA GLN A 201 -9.00 5.15 6.58
C GLN A 201 -8.33 5.15 5.22
N VAL A 202 -9.01 5.61 4.16
CA VAL A 202 -8.52 5.52 2.79
C VAL A 202 -7.12 6.14 2.61
N PRO A 203 -6.85 7.37 3.10
CA PRO A 203 -5.52 8.00 2.94
C PRO A 203 -4.43 7.35 3.79
N ARG A 204 -4.81 6.52 4.78
CA ARG A 204 -3.87 5.79 5.64
C ARG A 204 -3.50 4.42 5.06
N GLY A 205 -4.20 3.98 4.00
CA GLY A 205 -3.84 2.76 3.27
C GLY A 205 -2.44 2.87 2.70
N GLY A 206 -1.57 1.92 3.05
CA GLY A 206 -0.16 1.90 2.64
C GLY A 206 0.79 2.73 3.53
N LEU A 207 0.31 3.33 4.63
CA LEU A 207 1.18 3.81 5.70
C LEU A 207 1.58 2.67 6.65
N ALA A 208 2.70 2.86 7.36
CA ALA A 208 3.04 2.02 8.50
C ALA A 208 1.92 2.07 9.55
N ALA A 209 1.52 0.92 10.05
CA ALA A 209 0.54 0.83 11.11
C ALA A 209 1.19 1.14 12.47
N TRP A 210 0.58 2.03 13.25
CA TRP A 210 0.94 2.27 14.65
C TRP A 210 -0.07 1.55 15.54
N THR A 211 0.28 0.34 16.00
CA THR A 211 -0.61 -0.57 16.72
C THR A 211 0.11 -1.25 17.87
N GLU A 212 -0.66 -1.90 18.74
CA GLU A 212 -0.12 -2.74 19.80
C GLU A 212 0.67 -3.93 19.24
N PHE A 213 1.47 -4.57 20.10
CA PHE A 213 2.18 -5.78 19.73
C PHE A 213 1.19 -6.93 19.48
N ASP A 214 1.13 -7.40 18.24
CA ASP A 214 0.22 -8.45 17.82
C ASP A 214 0.92 -9.82 17.77
N TRP A 215 0.43 -10.78 18.57
CA TRP A 215 0.85 -12.18 18.52
C TRP A 215 0.31 -12.95 17.31
N GLY A 216 -0.51 -12.30 16.48
CA GLY A 216 -1.07 -12.83 15.25
C GLY A 216 -1.95 -14.06 15.55
N PRO A 217 -1.85 -15.13 14.74
CA PRO A 217 -2.67 -16.33 14.92
C PRO A 217 -2.40 -17.06 16.25
N HIS A 218 -1.32 -16.72 16.95
CA HIS A 218 -0.91 -17.31 18.23
C HIS A 218 -1.47 -16.58 19.46
N ALA A 219 -2.27 -15.51 19.27
CA ALA A 219 -2.87 -14.74 20.37
C ALA A 219 -3.77 -15.56 21.32
N LYS A 220 -4.17 -16.77 20.92
CA LYS A 220 -5.02 -17.69 21.71
C LYS A 220 -4.25 -18.76 22.49
N LEU A 221 -2.92 -18.73 22.48
CA LEU A 221 -2.13 -19.69 23.27
C LEU A 221 -2.46 -19.57 24.77
N PRO A 222 -2.39 -20.67 25.54
CA PRO A 222 -2.69 -20.66 26.98
C PRO A 222 -1.79 -19.72 27.79
N TYR A 223 -0.55 -19.55 27.33
CA TYR A 223 0.42 -18.64 27.91
C TYR A 223 1.22 -17.97 26.78
N LEU A 224 1.43 -16.67 26.92
CA LEU A 224 2.33 -15.87 26.10
C LEU A 224 3.29 -15.11 27.02
N PRO A 225 4.60 -15.24 26.82
CA PRO A 225 5.59 -14.54 27.64
C PRO A 225 5.51 -13.03 27.40
N ARG A 226 6.05 -12.27 28.35
CA ARG A 226 6.19 -10.82 28.17
C ARG A 226 7.10 -10.54 26.97
N VAL A 227 6.81 -9.51 26.19
CA VAL A 227 7.69 -9.02 25.13
C VAL A 227 8.22 -7.64 25.51
N ARG A 228 9.54 -7.52 25.59
CA ARG A 228 10.23 -6.27 25.89
C ARG A 228 11.18 -5.89 24.75
N TYR A 229 11.19 -4.61 24.40
CA TYR A 229 12.23 -4.01 23.57
C TYR A 229 12.86 -2.86 24.35
N ARG A 230 14.17 -2.94 24.62
CA ARG A 230 14.88 -2.01 25.51
C ARG A 230 14.17 -1.88 26.86
N ARG A 231 13.69 -0.69 27.23
CA ARG A 231 12.96 -0.46 28.50
C ARG A 231 11.45 -0.59 28.34
N SER A 232 10.95 -0.81 27.13
CA SER A 232 9.52 -0.81 26.82
C SER A 232 8.97 -2.23 26.79
N VAL A 233 8.05 -2.53 27.69
CA VAL A 233 7.20 -3.72 27.64
C VAL A 233 6.13 -3.46 26.59
N LEU A 234 6.28 -4.12 25.44
CA LEU A 234 5.39 -4.03 24.29
C LEU A 234 4.15 -4.91 24.44
N SER A 235 4.31 -6.03 25.14
CA SER A 235 3.23 -6.96 25.46
C SER A 235 3.48 -7.52 26.86
N PRO A 236 2.59 -7.30 27.84
CA PRO A 236 2.70 -7.96 29.14
C PRO A 236 2.55 -9.48 28.98
N ALA A 237 3.11 -10.25 29.92
CA ALA A 237 2.84 -11.69 29.99
C ALA A 237 1.32 -11.92 30.10
N ARG A 238 0.80 -12.90 29.34
CA ARG A 238 -0.63 -13.18 29.22
C ARG A 238 -0.92 -14.64 29.48
N TRP A 239 -1.96 -14.90 30.25
CA TRP A 239 -2.53 -16.22 30.47
C TRP A 239 -3.97 -16.26 29.99
N ARG A 240 -4.32 -17.33 29.30
CA ARG A 240 -5.70 -17.65 28.94
C ARG A 240 -6.13 -18.81 29.82
N LEU A 241 -7.08 -18.55 30.71
CA LEU A 241 -7.69 -19.54 31.58
C LEU A 241 -9.07 -19.90 31.06
N GLU A 242 -9.28 -21.16 30.72
CA GLU A 242 -10.61 -21.68 30.37
C GLU A 242 -11.23 -22.39 31.58
N ARG A 243 -12.57 -22.37 31.66
CA ARG A 243 -13.28 -23.04 32.77
C ARG A 243 -12.93 -24.53 32.85
N GLY A 244 -12.66 -25.16 31.70
CA GLY A 244 -12.25 -26.57 31.62
C GLY A 244 -10.83 -26.86 32.13
N ASP A 245 -9.97 -25.85 32.24
CA ASP A 245 -8.60 -26.03 32.76
C ASP A 245 -8.58 -26.27 34.27
N LEU A 246 -9.66 -25.88 34.96
CA LEU A 246 -9.83 -26.12 36.38
C LEU A 246 -10.37 -27.54 36.57
N ALA A 247 -9.47 -28.49 36.82
CA ALA A 247 -9.79 -29.89 37.05
C ALA A 247 -10.58 -30.07 38.37
N LEU A 248 -11.90 -29.95 38.29
CA LEU A 248 -12.81 -30.10 39.41
C LEU A 248 -13.40 -31.53 39.45
N PRO A 249 -13.42 -32.20 40.62
CA PRO A 249 -14.12 -33.47 40.80
C PRO A 249 -15.62 -33.34 40.45
N HIS A 250 -16.16 -34.38 39.83
CA HIS A 250 -17.58 -34.45 39.47
C HIS A 250 -18.47 -34.16 40.68
N GLY A 251 -19.44 -33.25 40.51
CA GLY A 251 -20.37 -32.86 41.58
C GLY A 251 -19.82 -31.90 42.65
N ARG A 252 -18.55 -31.48 42.57
CA ARG A 252 -17.94 -30.50 43.50
C ARG A 252 -17.54 -29.17 42.85
N ALA A 253 -18.13 -28.84 41.70
CA ALA A 253 -17.80 -27.62 40.97
C ALA A 253 -18.14 -26.31 41.72
N SER A 254 -19.01 -26.39 42.73
CA SER A 254 -19.39 -25.31 43.64
C SER A 254 -18.63 -25.32 44.98
N ASP A 255 -17.69 -26.26 45.17
CA ASP A 255 -16.84 -26.30 46.37
C ASP A 255 -15.67 -25.32 46.25
N VAL A 256 -15.71 -24.26 47.06
CA VAL A 256 -14.72 -23.18 47.09
C VAL A 256 -13.30 -23.70 47.40
N ALA A 257 -13.17 -24.72 48.26
CA ALA A 257 -11.86 -25.25 48.61
C ALA A 257 -11.25 -26.00 47.41
N CYS A 258 -12.07 -26.81 46.74
CA CYS A 258 -11.63 -27.55 45.56
C CYS A 258 -11.26 -26.62 44.39
N LEU A 259 -12.03 -25.56 44.19
CA LEU A 259 -11.73 -24.55 43.17
C LEU A 259 -10.41 -23.83 43.43
N ARG A 260 -10.15 -23.46 44.68
CA ARG A 260 -8.90 -22.81 45.09
C ARG A 260 -7.69 -23.73 44.88
N GLU A 261 -7.83 -25.01 45.17
CA GLU A 261 -6.78 -26.00 44.90
C GLU A 261 -6.52 -26.18 43.40
N ALA A 262 -7.59 -26.27 42.59
CA ALA A 262 -7.49 -26.36 41.13
C ALA A 262 -6.84 -25.10 40.53
N LEU A 263 -7.23 -23.91 40.99
CA LEU A 263 -6.63 -22.64 40.57
C LEU A 263 -5.15 -22.56 40.98
N ALA A 264 -4.80 -22.99 42.20
CA ALA A 264 -3.41 -23.02 42.65
C ALA A 264 -2.57 -24.02 41.82
N ALA A 265 -3.14 -25.17 41.44
CA ALA A 265 -2.47 -26.13 40.56
C ALA A 265 -2.28 -25.56 39.15
N TRP A 266 -3.29 -24.89 38.59
CA TRP A 266 -3.20 -24.20 37.31
C TRP A 266 -2.14 -23.09 37.33
N ARG A 267 -2.13 -22.26 38.38
CA ARG A 267 -1.12 -21.19 38.57
C ARG A 267 0.29 -21.76 38.59
N ARG A 268 0.52 -22.87 39.32
CA ARG A 268 1.82 -23.55 39.34
C ARG A 268 2.23 -24.09 37.98
N ARG A 269 1.30 -24.67 37.22
CA ARG A 269 1.58 -25.23 35.89
C ARG A 269 1.99 -24.17 34.87
N TRP A 270 1.34 -23.01 34.90
CA TRP A 270 1.55 -21.95 33.93
C TRP A 270 2.40 -20.79 34.46
N HIS A 271 3.02 -20.94 35.63
CA HIS A 271 3.79 -19.89 36.30
C HIS A 271 3.03 -18.56 36.41
N CYS A 272 1.72 -18.62 36.66
CA CYS A 272 0.89 -17.43 36.77
C CYS A 272 1.04 -16.79 38.16
N PRO A 273 1.40 -15.50 38.26
CA PRO A 273 1.60 -14.83 39.54
C PRO A 273 0.31 -14.72 40.36
N GLY A 274 0.44 -14.43 41.66
CA GLY A 274 -0.72 -14.13 42.50
C GLY A 274 -1.44 -12.86 42.06
N LEU A 275 -0.67 -11.84 41.67
CA LEU A 275 -1.23 -10.57 41.23
C LEU A 275 -1.34 -10.49 39.70
N VAL A 276 -2.56 -10.29 39.20
CA VAL A 276 -2.88 -10.22 37.76
C VAL A 276 -3.87 -9.10 37.45
N GLU A 277 -4.01 -8.72 36.18
CA GLU A 277 -5.16 -7.96 35.68
C GLU A 277 -6.06 -8.89 34.87
N LEU A 278 -7.32 -9.02 35.25
CA LEU A 278 -8.36 -9.61 34.40
C LEU A 278 -8.74 -8.59 33.33
N ARG A 279 -8.49 -8.94 32.07
CA ARG A 279 -8.72 -8.09 30.90
C ARG A 279 -10.05 -8.42 30.24
N ASP A 280 -10.83 -7.38 29.97
CA ASP A 280 -12.05 -7.42 29.15
C ASP A 280 -12.02 -6.23 28.19
N GLU A 281 -11.59 -6.49 26.95
CA GLU A 281 -11.24 -5.45 25.96
C GLU A 281 -10.32 -4.35 26.56
N ASP A 282 -10.80 -3.11 26.62
CA ASP A 282 -10.10 -1.94 27.13
C ASP A 282 -10.11 -1.84 28.66
N ARG A 283 -10.90 -2.69 29.34
CA ARG A 283 -11.04 -2.70 30.80
C ARG A 283 -10.06 -3.69 31.42
N GLY A 284 -9.51 -3.28 32.56
CA GLY A 284 -8.68 -4.13 33.42
C GLY A 284 -9.21 -4.12 34.84
N LEU A 285 -9.32 -5.29 35.45
CA LEU A 285 -9.59 -5.44 36.88
C LEU A 285 -8.39 -6.10 37.54
N ARG A 286 -7.69 -5.36 38.40
CA ARG A 286 -6.57 -5.91 39.18
C ARG A 286 -7.11 -6.90 40.21
N LEU A 287 -6.56 -8.11 40.21
CA LEU A 287 -6.92 -9.19 41.10
C LEU A 287 -5.67 -9.71 41.81
N ASP A 288 -5.79 -9.87 43.12
CA ASP A 288 -4.88 -10.68 43.91
C ASP A 288 -5.52 -12.07 44.07
N LEU A 289 -5.00 -13.08 43.38
CA LEU A 289 -5.50 -14.45 43.39
C LEU A 289 -5.20 -15.21 44.69
N ASP A 290 -4.49 -14.59 45.64
CA ASP A 290 -4.36 -15.09 47.00
C ASP A 290 -5.46 -14.55 47.93
N GLU A 291 -6.19 -13.49 47.50
CA GLU A 291 -7.36 -12.94 48.20
C GLU A 291 -8.65 -13.68 47.79
N PRO A 292 -9.38 -14.30 48.75
CA PRO A 292 -10.60 -15.06 48.44
C PRO A 292 -11.68 -14.26 47.69
N ALA A 293 -11.87 -12.98 48.03
CA ALA A 293 -12.87 -12.14 47.38
C ALA A 293 -12.56 -11.93 45.88
N HIS A 294 -11.29 -11.72 45.54
CA HIS A 294 -10.85 -11.57 44.15
C HIS A 294 -10.96 -12.87 43.35
N THR A 295 -10.65 -14.00 43.98
CA THR A 295 -10.82 -15.32 43.37
C THR A 295 -12.30 -15.59 43.04
N ALA A 296 -13.23 -15.18 43.91
CA ALA A 296 -14.66 -15.29 43.64
C ALA A 296 -15.11 -14.44 42.43
N LEU A 297 -14.51 -13.26 42.21
CA LEU A 297 -14.76 -12.44 41.02
C LEU A 297 -14.28 -13.14 39.74
N LEU A 298 -13.08 -13.73 39.76
CA LEU A 298 -12.56 -14.52 38.64
C LEU A 298 -13.47 -15.73 38.34
N GLN A 299 -13.93 -16.41 39.38
CA GLN A 299 -14.86 -17.54 39.24
C GLN A 299 -16.17 -17.09 38.57
N ALA A 300 -16.80 -16.04 39.07
CA ALA A 300 -18.05 -15.52 38.50
C ALA A 300 -17.88 -15.12 37.02
N HIS A 301 -16.72 -14.53 36.68
CA HIS A 301 -16.37 -14.23 35.29
C HIS A 301 -16.27 -15.51 34.44
N LEU A 302 -15.53 -16.53 34.90
CA LEU A 302 -15.40 -17.81 34.20
C LEU A 302 -16.73 -18.56 34.06
N ASP A 303 -17.60 -18.49 35.07
CA ASP A 303 -18.91 -19.14 35.01
C ASP A 303 -19.81 -18.48 33.95
N ARG A 304 -19.70 -17.16 33.79
CA ARG A 304 -20.43 -16.39 32.78
C ARG A 304 -19.86 -16.51 31.37
N TYR A 305 -18.54 -16.32 31.21
CA TYR A 305 -17.89 -16.16 29.91
C TYR A 305 -17.08 -17.37 29.46
N LYS A 306 -16.91 -18.38 30.33
CA LYS A 306 -16.15 -19.64 30.12
C LYS A 306 -14.64 -19.48 29.94
N THR A 307 -14.15 -18.27 29.70
CA THR A 307 -12.73 -17.98 29.50
C THR A 307 -12.38 -16.65 30.15
N ALA A 308 -11.16 -16.54 30.68
CA ALA A 308 -10.61 -15.32 31.25
C ALA A 308 -9.25 -15.04 30.59
N GLN A 309 -9.02 -13.79 30.20
CA GLN A 309 -7.70 -13.31 29.80
C GLN A 309 -7.08 -12.57 30.98
N LEU A 310 -5.95 -13.08 31.46
CA LEU A 310 -5.19 -12.49 32.54
C LEU A 310 -3.90 -11.93 31.98
N THR A 311 -3.51 -10.74 32.38
CA THR A 311 -2.17 -10.20 32.14
C THR A 311 -1.45 -10.01 33.46
N GLU A 312 -0.12 -9.98 33.43
CA GLU A 312 0.65 -9.72 34.64
C GLU A 312 0.29 -8.35 35.23
N ALA A 313 0.22 -8.30 36.56
CA ALA A 313 0.12 -7.04 37.29
C ALA A 313 1.36 -6.90 38.17
N ARG A 314 1.84 -5.66 38.34
CA ARG A 314 2.99 -5.38 39.19
C ARG A 314 2.56 -4.90 40.58
N ASP A 315 3.40 -5.19 41.56
CA ASP A 315 3.21 -4.68 42.91
C ASP A 315 3.37 -3.15 42.95
N THR A 316 2.43 -2.48 43.62
CA THR A 316 2.40 -1.01 43.69
C THR A 316 3.52 -0.45 44.53
N THR A 317 3.93 -1.13 45.61
CA THR A 317 4.98 -0.61 46.50
C THR A 317 6.38 -0.68 45.88
N GLY A 318 6.68 -1.75 45.12
CA GLY A 318 7.94 -1.87 44.42
C GLY A 318 7.97 -1.18 43.04
N SER A 319 6.91 -1.29 42.23
CA SER A 319 6.97 -0.84 40.84
C SER A 319 6.48 0.59 40.62
N LEU A 320 5.69 1.15 41.53
CA LEU A 320 5.16 2.53 41.43
C LEU A 320 5.71 3.44 42.54
N GLY A 321 6.77 3.01 43.24
CA GLY A 321 7.35 3.73 44.37
C GLY A 321 7.94 5.09 44.00
N TRP A 322 8.30 5.31 42.72
CA TRP A 322 8.73 6.62 42.22
C TRP A 322 7.69 7.75 42.38
N ILE A 323 6.42 7.38 42.51
CA ILE A 323 5.30 8.29 42.75
C ILE A 323 4.44 7.76 43.91
N ASP A 324 5.09 7.35 45.01
CA ASP A 324 4.42 6.96 46.26
C ASP A 324 3.32 5.88 46.10
N GLY A 325 3.46 5.00 45.10
CA GLY A 325 2.49 3.94 44.83
C GLY A 325 1.26 4.37 44.03
N TYR A 326 1.15 5.63 43.58
CA TYR A 326 0.00 6.11 42.82
C TYR A 326 -0.06 5.48 41.42
N ALA A 327 -1.23 4.93 41.09
CA ALA A 327 -1.54 4.49 39.74
C ALA A 327 -1.57 5.70 38.79
N HIS A 328 -0.86 5.58 37.67
CA HIS A 328 -0.72 6.67 36.70
C HIS A 328 -0.57 6.12 35.29
N GLU A 329 -0.71 7.03 34.33
CA GLU A 329 -0.43 6.83 32.92
C GLU A 329 0.03 8.17 32.34
N ILE A 330 1.09 8.14 31.53
CA ILE A 330 1.67 9.32 30.90
C ILE A 330 1.42 9.20 29.39
N ALA A 331 0.73 10.17 28.80
CA ALA A 331 0.44 10.17 27.37
C ALA A 331 1.33 11.17 26.63
N PHE A 332 1.96 10.71 25.55
CA PHE A 332 2.90 11.47 24.74
C PHE A 332 2.42 11.55 23.29
N PRO A 333 2.04 12.74 22.80
CA PRO A 333 1.99 13.01 21.37
C PRO A 333 3.41 13.02 20.81
N LEU A 334 3.64 12.29 19.72
CA LEU A 334 4.95 12.17 19.05
C LEU A 334 4.82 12.58 17.59
N THR A 335 5.85 13.21 17.03
CA THR A 335 5.95 13.56 15.62
C THR A 335 7.15 12.87 14.97
N ALA A 336 7.00 12.45 13.72
CA ALA A 336 8.10 11.89 12.95
C ALA A 336 9.17 12.97 12.66
N VAL A 337 10.45 12.55 12.56
CA VAL A 337 11.61 13.43 12.30
C VAL A 337 12.07 13.36 10.83
N GLY A 338 11.40 12.57 9.99
CA GLY A 338 11.73 12.39 8.58
C GLY A 338 11.09 13.44 7.64
N PRO A 339 11.58 13.53 6.39
CA PRO A 339 10.95 14.38 5.39
C PRO A 339 9.57 13.82 5.00
N PRO A 340 8.61 14.69 4.61
CA PRO A 340 7.34 14.25 4.09
C PRO A 340 7.53 13.49 2.76
N ALA A 341 6.58 12.61 2.46
CA ALA A 341 6.45 12.00 1.15
C ALA A 341 6.19 13.05 0.06
N PRO A 342 6.73 12.88 -1.15
CA PRO A 342 6.44 13.78 -2.28
C PRO A 342 4.95 13.89 -2.56
N ASN A 343 4.52 15.06 -3.03
CA ASN A 343 3.14 15.28 -3.45
C ASN A 343 2.81 14.42 -4.70
N PRO A 344 1.80 13.54 -4.63
CA PRO A 344 1.43 12.66 -5.74
C PRO A 344 0.67 13.38 -6.86
N LEU A 345 0.23 14.63 -6.64
CA LEU A 345 -0.57 15.37 -7.60
C LEU A 345 0.33 16.02 -8.65
N SER A 346 0.71 15.24 -9.66
CA SER A 346 1.44 15.72 -10.84
C SER A 346 0.58 15.62 -12.10
N GLY A 347 0.72 16.59 -13.01
CA GLY A 347 0.08 16.56 -14.32
C GLY A 347 -1.45 16.76 -14.29
N PRO A 348 -2.13 16.46 -15.42
CA PRO A 348 -3.58 16.56 -15.52
C PRO A 348 -4.25 15.45 -14.70
N LEU A 349 -5.21 15.85 -13.87
CA LEU A 349 -6.04 14.95 -13.06
C LEU A 349 -7.48 15.06 -13.55
N PRO A 350 -7.90 14.23 -14.52
CA PRO A 350 -9.25 14.31 -15.06
C PRO A 350 -10.27 13.93 -13.98
N MET A 351 -11.32 14.73 -13.84
CA MET A 351 -12.41 14.43 -12.92
C MET A 351 -13.27 13.33 -13.52
N LEU A 352 -13.31 12.17 -12.85
CA LEU A 352 -14.15 11.04 -13.23
C LEU A 352 -15.30 10.92 -12.23
N ALA A 353 -16.52 11.19 -12.70
CA ALA A 353 -17.74 10.97 -11.94
C ALA A 353 -18.41 9.67 -12.40
N ASN A 354 -18.94 8.87 -11.47
CA ASN A 354 -19.64 7.61 -11.81
C ASN A 354 -20.79 7.81 -12.80
N SER A 355 -21.46 8.97 -12.79
CA SER A 355 -22.55 9.31 -13.71
C SER A 355 -22.10 9.62 -15.13
N ALA A 356 -20.85 10.05 -15.32
CA ALA A 356 -20.31 10.49 -16.60
C ALA A 356 -19.20 9.57 -17.13
N HIS A 357 -18.72 8.63 -16.30
CA HIS A 357 -17.65 7.73 -16.67
C HIS A 357 -18.21 6.41 -17.20
N GLY A 358 -17.86 6.12 -18.45
CA GLY A 358 -18.20 4.86 -19.11
C GLY A 358 -19.13 5.03 -20.29
N GLN A 359 -19.03 4.12 -21.25
CA GLN A 359 -19.85 4.07 -22.44
C GLN A 359 -20.74 2.83 -22.35
N LEU A 360 -22.04 3.06 -22.12
CA LEU A 360 -23.04 2.00 -22.03
C LEU A 360 -23.22 1.31 -23.39
N PRO A 361 -23.51 0.00 -23.42
CA PRO A 361 -23.77 -0.71 -24.67
C PRO A 361 -25.00 -0.11 -25.36
N VAL A 362 -24.91 0.08 -26.69
CA VAL A 362 -26.03 0.54 -27.55
C VAL A 362 -26.54 1.96 -27.22
N HIS A 363 -25.75 2.76 -26.49
CA HIS A 363 -26.07 4.17 -26.23
C HIS A 363 -25.63 5.08 -27.38
N THR A 364 -26.36 6.18 -27.63
CA THR A 364 -26.08 7.12 -28.75
C THR A 364 -24.71 7.78 -28.64
N GLU A 365 -24.28 8.08 -27.41
CA GLU A 365 -22.98 8.71 -27.11
C GLU A 365 -21.83 7.69 -26.96
N ALA A 366 -22.11 6.38 -27.06
CA ALA A 366 -21.06 5.38 -26.97
C ALA A 366 -20.24 5.36 -28.27
N ARG A 367 -18.92 5.41 -28.16
CA ARG A 367 -18.00 5.25 -29.30
C ARG A 367 -17.57 3.80 -29.51
N TRP A 368 -17.74 2.96 -28.48
CA TRP A 368 -17.37 1.55 -28.51
C TRP A 368 -18.48 0.66 -27.97
N LEU A 369 -18.87 -0.34 -28.76
CA LEU A 369 -19.59 -1.52 -28.30
C LEU A 369 -18.58 -2.48 -27.66
N HIS A 370 -18.71 -2.72 -26.35
CA HIS A 370 -17.81 -3.59 -25.60
C HIS A 370 -18.44 -4.96 -25.30
N ALA A 371 -17.73 -6.01 -25.72
CA ALA A 371 -18.11 -7.40 -25.55
C ALA A 371 -17.04 -8.17 -24.79
N GLN A 372 -17.50 -9.08 -23.91
CA GLN A 372 -16.68 -10.10 -23.27
C GLN A 372 -17.07 -11.46 -23.86
N ILE A 373 -16.07 -12.19 -24.34
CA ILE A 373 -16.21 -13.48 -25.01
C ILE A 373 -15.43 -14.50 -24.18
N PRO A 374 -16.08 -15.15 -23.18
CA PRO A 374 -15.44 -16.18 -22.36
C PRO A 374 -14.92 -17.33 -23.22
N THR A 375 -13.68 -17.73 -23.03
CA THR A 375 -13.03 -18.79 -23.80
C THR A 375 -11.77 -19.28 -23.11
N HIS A 376 -11.33 -20.50 -23.41
CA HIS A 376 -10.06 -21.01 -22.91
C HIS A 376 -8.88 -20.21 -23.51
N PRO A 377 -7.83 -19.86 -22.75
CA PRO A 377 -6.69 -19.08 -23.25
C PRO A 377 -6.05 -19.61 -24.55
N GLU A 378 -6.00 -20.93 -24.71
CA GLU A 378 -5.45 -21.59 -25.90
C GLU A 378 -6.31 -21.39 -27.16
N ARG A 379 -7.62 -21.13 -27.00
CA ARG A 379 -8.55 -20.88 -28.12
C ARG A 379 -8.58 -19.42 -28.56
N MET A 380 -8.03 -18.52 -27.77
CA MET A 380 -8.05 -17.09 -28.08
C MET A 380 -7.32 -16.77 -29.40
N ALA A 381 -6.20 -17.44 -29.69
CA ALA A 381 -5.46 -17.23 -30.94
C ALA A 381 -6.28 -17.66 -32.16
N GLU A 382 -6.86 -18.87 -32.12
CA GLU A 382 -7.78 -19.41 -33.14
C GLU A 382 -8.97 -18.47 -33.38
N ILE A 383 -9.62 -17.97 -32.32
CA ILE A 383 -10.72 -17.02 -32.46
C ILE A 383 -10.28 -15.74 -33.17
N ILE A 384 -9.09 -15.21 -32.83
CA ILE A 384 -8.55 -13.98 -33.43
C ILE A 384 -8.18 -14.19 -34.91
N THR A 385 -7.54 -15.31 -35.25
CA THR A 385 -7.00 -15.53 -36.60
C THR A 385 -8.05 -16.04 -37.58
N ASP A 386 -8.93 -16.92 -37.12
CA ASP A 386 -9.74 -17.78 -38.00
C ASP A 386 -11.22 -17.37 -37.97
N HIS A 387 -11.73 -16.85 -36.85
CA HIS A 387 -13.16 -16.53 -36.70
C HIS A 387 -13.50 -15.04 -36.70
N LEU A 388 -12.69 -14.21 -36.04
CA LEU A 388 -12.87 -12.76 -36.01
C LEU A 388 -12.94 -12.12 -37.41
N PRO A 389 -12.18 -12.56 -38.44
CA PRO A 389 -12.23 -11.94 -39.77
C PRO A 389 -13.63 -11.97 -40.40
N ALA A 390 -14.39 -13.05 -40.19
CA ALA A 390 -15.76 -13.15 -40.70
C ALA A 390 -16.67 -12.06 -40.12
N LEU A 391 -16.53 -11.78 -38.81
CA LEU A 391 -17.24 -10.66 -38.16
C LEU A 391 -16.79 -9.32 -38.74
N LEU A 392 -15.48 -9.10 -38.87
CA LEU A 392 -14.94 -7.83 -39.38
C LEU A 392 -15.37 -7.56 -40.82
N THR A 393 -15.38 -8.58 -41.69
CA THR A 393 -15.89 -8.49 -43.06
C THR A 393 -17.38 -8.16 -43.08
N ALA A 394 -18.20 -8.84 -42.26
CA ALA A 394 -19.64 -8.57 -42.17
C ALA A 394 -19.93 -7.13 -41.71
N LEU A 395 -19.07 -6.57 -40.87
CA LEU A 395 -19.17 -5.21 -40.35
C LEU A 395 -18.49 -4.14 -41.21
N GLN A 396 -17.79 -4.53 -42.29
CA GLN A 396 -16.88 -3.66 -43.03
C GLN A 396 -15.91 -2.90 -42.11
N ALA A 397 -15.47 -3.57 -41.04
CA ALA A 397 -14.66 -2.99 -39.98
C ALA A 397 -13.18 -3.35 -40.18
N ASP A 398 -12.44 -2.50 -40.89
CA ASP A 398 -11.00 -2.70 -41.08
C ASP A 398 -10.23 -2.46 -39.77
N ARG A 399 -10.30 -1.23 -39.24
CA ARG A 399 -9.60 -0.80 -38.01
C ARG A 399 -10.53 -0.28 -36.92
N ASP A 400 -11.82 -0.49 -37.09
CA ASP A 400 -12.88 -0.09 -36.16
C ASP A 400 -13.05 -1.12 -35.03
N TRP A 401 -11.95 -1.69 -34.55
CA TRP A 401 -11.97 -2.72 -33.52
C TRP A 401 -10.63 -2.84 -32.78
N TRP A 402 -10.70 -3.34 -31.55
CA TRP A 402 -9.52 -3.80 -30.83
C TRP A 402 -9.89 -4.83 -29.79
N PHE A 403 -8.90 -5.62 -29.36
CA PHE A 403 -9.10 -6.63 -28.33
C PHE A 403 -8.05 -6.55 -27.24
N VAL A 404 -8.39 -7.20 -26.12
CA VAL A 404 -7.50 -7.46 -24.98
C VAL A 404 -7.79 -8.88 -24.50
N ARG A 405 -6.74 -9.62 -24.12
CA ARG A 405 -6.87 -10.91 -23.47
C ARG A 405 -6.99 -10.70 -21.97
N TYR A 406 -8.03 -11.25 -21.35
CA TYR A 406 -8.32 -11.02 -19.93
C TYR A 406 -8.30 -12.33 -19.15
N ARG A 407 -7.66 -12.28 -17.97
CA ARG A 407 -7.56 -13.38 -17.01
C ARG A 407 -7.67 -12.80 -15.62
N SER A 408 -8.56 -13.37 -14.81
CA SER A 408 -8.86 -12.91 -13.45
C SER A 408 -9.07 -14.12 -12.55
N ALA A 409 -8.78 -13.97 -11.25
CA ALA A 409 -9.13 -14.98 -10.26
C ALA A 409 -10.65 -15.00 -9.96
N TYR A 410 -11.37 -13.96 -10.39
CA TYR A 410 -12.79 -13.73 -10.04
C TYR A 410 -13.73 -13.85 -11.25
N GLU A 411 -13.20 -13.91 -12.47
CA GLU A 411 -13.96 -14.02 -13.71
C GLU A 411 -13.32 -15.10 -14.59
N SER A 412 -14.12 -15.77 -15.41
CA SER A 412 -13.61 -16.70 -16.43
C SER A 412 -12.68 -15.98 -17.40
N ASP A 413 -11.67 -16.69 -17.90
CA ASP A 413 -10.79 -16.19 -18.96
C ASP A 413 -11.63 -15.81 -20.20
N HIS A 414 -11.32 -14.65 -20.79
CA HIS A 414 -12.13 -14.11 -21.88
C HIS A 414 -11.36 -13.14 -22.78
N LEU A 415 -11.84 -13.00 -24.01
CA LEU A 415 -11.46 -11.90 -24.89
C LEU A 415 -12.39 -10.71 -24.64
N ARG A 416 -11.82 -9.52 -24.46
CA ARG A 416 -12.57 -8.26 -24.48
C ARG A 416 -12.45 -7.67 -25.87
N LEU A 417 -13.48 -7.83 -26.70
CA LEU A 417 -13.57 -7.23 -28.02
C LEU A 417 -14.33 -5.91 -27.93
N ARG A 418 -13.83 -4.88 -28.60
CA ARG A 418 -14.48 -3.58 -28.71
C ARG A 418 -14.61 -3.23 -30.17
N LEU A 419 -15.82 -2.87 -30.59
CA LEU A 419 -16.17 -2.49 -31.95
C LEU A 419 -16.57 -1.02 -31.94
N ARG A 420 -15.97 -0.21 -32.81
CA ARG A 420 -16.30 1.21 -32.90
C ARG A 420 -17.73 1.38 -33.40
N THR A 421 -18.43 2.37 -32.89
CA THR A 421 -19.76 2.76 -33.36
C THR A 421 -19.84 4.29 -33.46
N ARG A 422 -20.53 4.80 -34.48
CA ARG A 422 -20.66 6.25 -34.74
C ARG A 422 -22.02 6.80 -34.32
N ASP A 423 -23.04 5.95 -34.33
CA ASP A 423 -24.39 6.28 -33.93
C ASP A 423 -25.12 5.05 -33.37
N ALA A 424 -26.35 5.25 -32.90
CA ALA A 424 -27.15 4.17 -32.33
C ALA A 424 -27.57 3.10 -33.35
N GLN A 425 -27.80 3.48 -34.61
CA GLN A 425 -28.21 2.54 -35.66
C GLN A 425 -27.06 1.58 -35.99
N GLU A 426 -25.85 2.12 -36.16
CA GLU A 426 -24.63 1.34 -36.32
C GLU A 426 -24.39 0.46 -35.10
N SER A 427 -24.61 0.97 -33.88
CA SER A 427 -24.43 0.18 -32.66
C SER A 427 -25.38 -1.03 -32.59
N VAL A 428 -26.64 -0.86 -33.00
CA VAL A 428 -27.62 -1.97 -33.06
C VAL A 428 -27.23 -2.99 -34.13
N ALA A 429 -26.83 -2.54 -35.31
CA ALA A 429 -26.37 -3.41 -36.39
C ALA A 429 -25.14 -4.24 -35.96
N ARG A 430 -24.16 -3.57 -35.34
CA ARG A 430 -22.95 -4.22 -34.80
C ARG A 430 -23.25 -5.22 -33.70
N THR A 431 -24.19 -4.88 -32.80
CA THR A 431 -24.65 -5.79 -31.75
C THR A 431 -25.29 -7.05 -32.36
N THR A 432 -26.13 -6.89 -33.38
CA THR A 432 -26.78 -8.02 -34.06
C THR A 432 -25.75 -8.95 -34.70
N ALA A 433 -24.80 -8.41 -35.46
CA ALA A 433 -23.74 -9.20 -36.09
C ALA A 433 -22.82 -9.87 -35.07
N LEU A 434 -22.48 -9.17 -33.98
CA LEU A 434 -21.66 -9.73 -32.88
C LEU A 434 -22.37 -10.91 -32.21
N VAL A 435 -23.68 -10.81 -31.95
CA VAL A 435 -24.46 -11.90 -31.35
C VAL A 435 -24.51 -13.12 -32.27
N GLN A 436 -24.73 -12.91 -33.57
CA GLN A 436 -24.70 -13.99 -34.57
C GLN A 436 -23.33 -14.66 -34.64
N TRP A 437 -22.26 -13.87 -34.66
CA TRP A 437 -20.89 -14.38 -34.63
C TRP A 437 -20.59 -15.16 -33.35
N ALA A 438 -20.98 -14.64 -32.19
CA ALA A 438 -20.80 -15.33 -30.92
C ALA A 438 -21.60 -16.65 -30.85
N GLN A 439 -22.77 -16.70 -31.49
CA GLN A 439 -23.54 -17.93 -31.60
C GLN A 439 -22.79 -18.99 -32.43
N HIS A 440 -22.16 -18.61 -33.55
CA HIS A 440 -21.31 -19.53 -34.31
C HIS A 440 -20.11 -20.03 -33.50
N LEU A 441 -19.47 -19.16 -32.69
CA LEU A 441 -18.39 -19.60 -31.79
C LEU A 441 -18.86 -20.62 -30.76
N ARG A 442 -20.09 -20.46 -30.23
CA ARG A 442 -20.68 -21.39 -29.28
C ARG A 442 -21.01 -22.73 -29.93
N GLU A 443 -21.55 -22.72 -31.14
CA GLU A 443 -21.83 -23.94 -31.92
C GLU A 443 -20.58 -24.72 -32.29
N ALA A 444 -19.44 -24.03 -32.41
CA ALA A 444 -18.12 -24.62 -32.62
C ALA A 444 -17.37 -24.98 -31.32
N ASP A 445 -18.00 -24.87 -30.15
CA ASP A 445 -17.38 -25.09 -28.83
C ASP A 445 -16.13 -24.22 -28.53
N LEU A 446 -16.04 -23.04 -29.16
CA LEU A 446 -14.92 -22.11 -29.01
C LEU A 446 -15.12 -21.06 -27.93
N ALA A 447 -16.36 -20.69 -27.63
CA ALA A 447 -16.67 -19.65 -26.66
C ALA A 447 -17.89 -19.98 -25.79
N GLY A 448 -17.90 -19.41 -24.59
CA GLY A 448 -19.02 -19.44 -23.66
C GLY A 448 -20.05 -18.34 -23.91
N PRO A 449 -20.92 -18.04 -22.92
CA PRO A 449 -21.94 -16.99 -23.04
C PRO A 449 -21.33 -15.59 -23.25
N LEU A 450 -21.82 -14.87 -24.26
CA LEU A 450 -21.43 -13.48 -24.55
C LEU A 450 -22.00 -12.52 -23.51
N THR A 451 -21.19 -11.57 -23.05
CA THR A 451 -21.63 -10.44 -22.20
C THR A 451 -21.35 -9.12 -22.89
N LEU A 452 -22.34 -8.22 -22.93
CA LEU A 452 -22.15 -6.81 -23.31
C LEU A 452 -22.01 -5.97 -22.04
N GLY A 453 -20.96 -5.16 -21.98
CA GLY A 453 -20.63 -4.39 -20.78
C GLY A 453 -20.37 -2.92 -21.08
N THR A 454 -20.27 -2.12 -20.01
CA THR A 454 -19.85 -0.72 -20.09
C THR A 454 -18.36 -0.66 -20.42
N TYR A 455 -17.99 0.08 -21.46
CA TYR A 455 -16.58 0.38 -21.70
C TYR A 455 -16.15 1.55 -20.82
N LEU A 456 -15.15 1.31 -19.96
CA LEU A 456 -14.53 2.32 -19.10
C LEU A 456 -13.15 2.71 -19.67
N PRO A 457 -12.99 3.88 -20.34
CA PRO A 457 -11.70 4.30 -20.87
C PRO A 457 -10.70 4.63 -19.75
N GLU A 458 -9.45 4.15 -19.86
CA GLU A 458 -8.39 4.36 -18.86
C GLU A 458 -7.75 5.76 -18.98
N THR A 459 -8.55 6.83 -18.80
CA THR A 459 -8.14 8.21 -19.09
C THR A 459 -6.98 8.72 -18.23
N GLY A 460 -6.86 8.23 -16.99
CA GLY A 460 -5.71 8.55 -16.12
C GLY A 460 -4.39 7.98 -16.63
N ARG A 461 -4.44 6.95 -17.50
CA ARG A 461 -3.27 6.25 -18.03
C ARG A 461 -2.87 6.74 -19.43
N TYR A 462 -3.87 7.03 -20.26
CA TYR A 462 -3.63 7.35 -21.67
C TYR A 462 -4.03 8.79 -22.06
N GLY A 463 -4.50 9.60 -21.10
CA GLY A 463 -5.03 10.93 -21.34
C GLY A 463 -6.55 10.93 -21.53
N ALA A 464 -7.16 12.11 -21.57
CA ALA A 464 -8.60 12.29 -21.71
C ALA A 464 -8.99 12.96 -23.04
N GLY A 465 -10.27 12.91 -23.41
CA GLY A 465 -10.79 13.55 -24.62
C GLY A 465 -10.09 13.03 -25.89
N SER A 466 -9.70 13.94 -26.79
CA SER A 466 -9.03 13.61 -28.05
C SER A 466 -7.71 12.84 -27.88
N VAL A 467 -7.05 12.98 -26.72
CA VAL A 467 -5.85 12.21 -26.39
C VAL A 467 -6.19 10.73 -26.17
N MET A 468 -7.28 10.46 -25.46
CA MET A 468 -7.81 9.09 -25.29
C MET A 468 -8.22 8.49 -26.64
N GLU A 469 -8.87 9.29 -27.49
CA GLU A 469 -9.28 8.85 -28.83
C GLU A 469 -8.07 8.43 -29.68
N ALA A 470 -7.00 9.23 -29.65
CA ALA A 470 -5.75 8.88 -30.31
C ALA A 470 -5.07 7.64 -29.71
N ALA A 471 -5.18 7.41 -28.40
CA ALA A 471 -4.71 6.17 -27.78
C ALA A 471 -5.51 4.94 -28.26
N GLU A 472 -6.83 5.08 -28.42
CA GLU A 472 -7.68 4.00 -28.95
C GLU A 472 -7.37 3.67 -30.42
N GLU A 473 -6.94 4.65 -31.22
CA GLU A 473 -6.38 4.38 -32.55
C GLU A 473 -5.12 3.50 -32.47
N VAL A 474 -4.26 3.74 -31.49
CA VAL A 474 -3.09 2.89 -31.23
C VAL A 474 -3.53 1.48 -30.83
N PHE A 475 -4.56 1.34 -29.99
CA PHE A 475 -5.07 0.03 -29.56
C PHE A 475 -5.63 -0.77 -30.73
N ALA A 476 -6.37 -0.13 -31.63
CA ALA A 476 -6.88 -0.73 -32.85
C ALA A 476 -5.75 -1.12 -33.81
N ALA A 477 -4.80 -0.21 -34.02
CA ALA A 477 -3.65 -0.48 -34.86
C ALA A 477 -2.80 -1.65 -34.37
N ASP A 478 -2.53 -1.70 -33.07
CA ASP A 478 -1.76 -2.76 -32.44
C ASP A 478 -2.51 -4.10 -32.44
N SER A 479 -3.84 -4.08 -32.28
CA SER A 479 -4.68 -5.28 -32.45
C SER A 479 -4.59 -5.85 -33.86
N ALA A 480 -4.62 -5.00 -34.89
CA ALA A 480 -4.45 -5.41 -36.28
C ALA A 480 -3.05 -5.97 -36.55
N VAL A 481 -2.00 -5.36 -36.00
CA VAL A 481 -0.62 -5.89 -36.06
C VAL A 481 -0.56 -7.30 -35.49
N VAL A 482 -1.07 -7.49 -34.27
CA VAL A 482 -1.04 -8.78 -33.60
C VAL A 482 -1.85 -9.83 -34.35
N ALA A 483 -3.05 -9.50 -34.84
CA ALA A 483 -3.86 -10.43 -35.61
C ALA A 483 -3.17 -10.87 -36.93
N ALA A 484 -2.55 -9.92 -37.65
CA ALA A 484 -1.77 -10.24 -38.85
C ALA A 484 -0.53 -11.09 -38.53
N GLN A 485 0.15 -10.81 -37.43
CA GLN A 485 1.30 -11.61 -36.97
C GLN A 485 0.91 -13.02 -36.57
N LEU A 486 -0.16 -13.20 -35.79
CA LEU A 486 -0.64 -14.53 -35.40
C LEU A 486 -1.05 -15.37 -36.61
N ARG A 487 -1.61 -14.74 -37.66
CA ARG A 487 -1.98 -15.43 -38.90
C ARG A 487 -0.77 -15.81 -39.76
N HIS A 488 0.16 -14.88 -39.97
CA HIS A 488 1.19 -15.02 -41.02
C HIS A 488 2.58 -15.39 -40.49
N LEU A 489 2.82 -15.21 -39.19
CA LEU A 489 4.07 -15.52 -38.51
C LEU A 489 3.82 -16.44 -37.29
N PRO A 490 3.24 -17.63 -37.48
CA PRO A 490 3.03 -18.59 -36.40
C PRO A 490 4.36 -19.05 -35.77
N GLU A 491 4.28 -19.68 -34.59
CA GLU A 491 5.44 -19.98 -33.75
C GLU A 491 6.52 -20.84 -34.43
N ASN A 492 6.14 -21.65 -35.43
CA ASN A 492 7.05 -22.45 -36.23
C ASN A 492 7.85 -21.64 -37.27
N VAL A 493 7.44 -20.40 -37.56
CA VAL A 493 8.12 -19.48 -38.49
C VAL A 493 8.99 -18.49 -37.72
N VAL A 494 8.46 -17.90 -36.64
CA VAL A 494 9.18 -16.91 -35.82
C VAL A 494 8.96 -17.20 -34.34
N ASP A 495 10.03 -17.10 -33.56
CA ASP A 495 9.94 -17.26 -32.11
C ASP A 495 9.00 -16.18 -31.52
N PRO A 496 7.96 -16.56 -30.75
CA PRO A 496 6.97 -15.61 -30.25
C PRO A 496 7.53 -14.55 -29.30
N LEU A 497 8.52 -14.90 -28.47
CA LEU A 497 9.14 -13.97 -27.53
C LEU A 497 10.02 -12.96 -28.27
N ALA A 498 10.77 -13.43 -29.28
CA ALA A 498 11.54 -12.57 -30.15
C ALA A 498 10.63 -11.60 -30.93
N LEU A 499 9.55 -12.09 -31.55
CA LEU A 499 8.61 -11.26 -32.30
C LEU A 499 7.94 -10.21 -31.41
N THR A 500 7.49 -10.60 -30.21
CA THR A 500 6.90 -9.69 -29.22
C THR A 500 7.90 -8.61 -28.80
N ALA A 501 9.16 -8.99 -28.55
CA ALA A 501 10.21 -8.05 -28.14
C ALA A 501 10.55 -7.03 -29.26
N VAL A 502 10.60 -7.45 -30.53
CA VAL A 502 10.80 -6.53 -31.65
C VAL A 502 9.57 -5.63 -31.83
N GLY A 503 8.36 -6.16 -31.63
CA GLY A 503 7.14 -5.36 -31.60
C GLY A 503 7.17 -4.28 -30.52
N MET A 504 7.65 -4.60 -29.30
CA MET A 504 7.89 -3.62 -28.24
C MET A 504 8.89 -2.54 -28.67
N VAL A 505 10.03 -2.95 -29.24
CA VAL A 505 11.05 -2.00 -29.74
C VAL A 505 10.46 -1.06 -30.78
N ALA A 506 9.70 -1.58 -31.75
CA ALA A 506 9.04 -0.78 -32.77
C ALA A 506 8.06 0.22 -32.15
N THR A 507 7.24 -0.20 -31.17
CA THR A 507 6.32 0.69 -30.45
C THR A 507 7.05 1.87 -29.80
N VAL A 508 8.14 1.62 -29.07
CA VAL A 508 8.91 2.71 -28.42
C VAL A 508 9.55 3.62 -29.47
N ARG A 509 10.13 3.06 -30.55
CA ARG A 509 10.73 3.83 -31.64
C ARG A 509 9.75 4.76 -32.32
N SER A 510 8.53 4.29 -32.58
CA SER A 510 7.49 5.07 -33.26
C SER A 510 6.90 6.15 -32.36
N LEU A 511 6.94 5.98 -31.04
CA LEU A 511 6.48 6.98 -30.08
C LEU A 511 7.55 8.04 -29.75
N LEU A 512 8.81 7.64 -29.53
CA LEU A 512 9.88 8.52 -29.03
C LEU A 512 10.89 8.95 -30.12
N GLY A 513 10.88 8.29 -31.27
CA GLY A 513 11.97 8.39 -32.24
C GLY A 513 13.14 7.46 -31.89
N GLN A 514 14.00 7.18 -32.87
CA GLN A 514 14.97 6.09 -32.78
C GLN A 514 16.00 6.24 -31.64
N HIS A 515 16.63 7.41 -31.53
CA HIS A 515 17.70 7.62 -30.55
C HIS A 515 17.16 7.61 -29.12
N GLU A 516 16.07 8.33 -28.87
CA GLU A 516 15.43 8.41 -27.56
C GLU A 516 14.87 7.04 -27.14
N ALA A 517 14.23 6.30 -28.05
CA ALA A 517 13.74 4.95 -27.78
C ALA A 517 14.84 3.98 -27.35
N MET A 518 15.98 3.99 -28.04
CA MET A 518 17.11 3.12 -27.69
C MET A 518 17.77 3.52 -26.36
N ALA A 519 17.88 4.83 -26.09
CA ALA A 519 18.35 5.31 -24.78
C ALA A 519 17.40 4.90 -23.66
N TRP A 520 16.10 5.07 -23.88
CA TRP A 520 15.04 4.73 -22.92
C TRP A 520 15.05 3.25 -22.56
N LEU A 521 15.06 2.37 -23.58
CA LEU A 521 15.10 0.91 -23.41
C LEU A 521 16.37 0.45 -22.69
N TYR A 522 17.52 1.05 -23.02
CA TYR A 522 18.80 0.74 -22.39
C TYR A 522 18.82 1.07 -20.89
N ALA A 523 18.22 2.22 -20.52
CA ALA A 523 18.17 2.72 -19.16
C ALA A 523 17.24 1.90 -18.24
N ARG A 524 16.32 1.09 -18.80
CA ARG A 524 15.44 0.25 -17.99
C ARG A 524 16.24 -0.83 -17.24
N PRO A 525 15.88 -1.13 -15.98
CA PRO A 525 16.50 -2.24 -15.25
C PRO A 525 16.24 -3.55 -15.99
N ALA A 526 17.26 -4.41 -16.08
CA ALA A 526 17.09 -5.73 -16.67
C ALA A 526 16.23 -6.58 -15.71
N PRO A 527 15.05 -7.07 -16.15
CA PRO A 527 14.29 -8.01 -15.35
C PRO A 527 15.14 -9.24 -15.02
N ASN A 528 14.99 -9.78 -13.81
CA ASN A 528 15.68 -11.00 -13.39
C ASN A 528 15.00 -12.24 -14.02
N SER A 529 15.12 -12.37 -15.34
CA SER A 529 14.60 -13.49 -16.12
C SER A 529 15.74 -14.14 -16.92
N ALA A 530 15.79 -15.47 -16.89
CA ALA A 530 16.69 -16.24 -17.73
C ALA A 530 16.22 -16.14 -19.19
N THR A 531 17.15 -15.94 -20.13
CA THR A 531 16.84 -15.94 -21.56
C THR A 531 17.71 -16.95 -22.28
N ASP A 532 17.09 -17.73 -23.15
CA ASP A 532 17.82 -18.56 -24.10
C ASP A 532 18.62 -17.67 -25.07
N ARG A 533 19.87 -18.07 -25.33
CA ARG A 533 20.75 -17.38 -26.26
C ARG A 533 20.21 -17.44 -27.69
N MET A 534 19.59 -18.53 -28.11
CA MET A 534 19.00 -18.67 -29.44
C MET A 534 17.86 -17.68 -29.66
N VAL A 535 16.98 -17.51 -28.67
CA VAL A 535 15.89 -16.52 -28.68
C VAL A 535 16.46 -15.10 -28.73
N THR A 536 17.53 -14.85 -27.97
CA THR A 536 18.23 -13.55 -27.97
C THR A 536 18.79 -13.22 -29.35
N ASP A 537 19.55 -14.14 -29.95
CA ASP A 537 20.13 -13.95 -31.27
C ASP A 537 19.05 -13.78 -32.35
N HIS A 538 17.91 -14.47 -32.21
CA HIS A 538 16.76 -14.31 -33.10
C HIS A 538 16.16 -12.92 -32.99
N ALA A 539 15.89 -12.42 -31.79
CA ALA A 539 15.36 -11.07 -31.56
C ALA A 539 16.30 -9.99 -32.12
N LEU A 540 17.62 -10.15 -31.95
CA LEU A 540 18.62 -9.24 -32.50
C LEU A 540 18.61 -9.21 -34.03
N ARG A 541 18.47 -10.37 -34.69
CA ARG A 541 18.34 -10.43 -36.17
C ARG A 541 17.05 -9.78 -36.65
N LEU A 542 15.92 -10.08 -36.01
CA LEU A 542 14.61 -9.52 -36.39
C LEU A 542 14.54 -8.00 -36.21
N ALA A 543 15.31 -7.43 -35.29
CA ALA A 543 15.38 -5.99 -35.07
C ALA A 543 16.22 -5.24 -36.13
N GLU A 544 16.92 -5.95 -37.02
CA GLU A 544 17.71 -5.32 -38.09
C GLU A 544 16.79 -4.74 -39.19
N PRO A 545 17.10 -3.54 -39.73
CA PRO A 545 16.21 -2.85 -40.69
C PRO A 545 15.82 -3.70 -41.90
N ASN A 546 16.76 -4.48 -42.44
CA ASN A 546 16.59 -5.26 -43.67
C ASN A 546 15.61 -6.44 -43.52
N VAL A 547 15.28 -6.83 -42.29
CA VAL A 547 14.34 -7.94 -42.03
C VAL A 547 12.88 -7.47 -42.09
N VAL A 548 12.63 -6.18 -41.83
CA VAL A 548 11.30 -5.58 -41.94
C VAL A 548 10.81 -5.59 -43.40
N ASP A 549 11.73 -5.48 -44.37
CA ASP A 549 11.43 -5.53 -45.80
C ASP A 549 10.98 -6.93 -46.28
N GLY A 550 11.24 -7.98 -45.50
CA GLY A 550 10.84 -9.36 -45.79
C GLY A 550 9.55 -9.80 -45.11
N LEU A 551 8.85 -8.90 -44.38
CA LEU A 551 7.60 -9.24 -43.71
C LEU A 551 6.45 -9.46 -44.72
N PRO A 552 5.48 -10.35 -44.42
CA PRO A 552 4.26 -10.46 -45.20
C PRO A 552 3.58 -9.10 -45.37
N ALA A 553 3.02 -8.83 -46.56
CA ALA A 553 2.50 -7.50 -46.91
C ALA A 553 1.43 -6.99 -45.92
N GLU A 554 0.55 -7.86 -45.43
CA GLU A 554 -0.46 -7.51 -44.42
C GLU A 554 0.18 -7.11 -43.08
N VAL A 555 1.23 -7.82 -42.66
CA VAL A 555 1.99 -7.49 -41.43
C VAL A 555 2.69 -6.14 -41.59
N ALA A 556 3.37 -5.92 -42.72
CA ALA A 556 4.07 -4.66 -43.00
C ALA A 556 3.09 -3.46 -43.05
N ALA A 557 1.94 -3.62 -43.70
CA ALA A 557 0.90 -2.58 -43.75
C ALA A 557 0.34 -2.27 -42.35
N ALA A 558 0.08 -3.29 -41.54
CA ALA A 558 -0.40 -3.12 -40.17
C ALA A 558 0.64 -2.39 -39.29
N TRP A 559 1.93 -2.72 -39.43
CA TRP A 559 3.02 -2.04 -38.72
C TRP A 559 3.08 -0.55 -39.06
N GLN A 560 3.08 -0.21 -40.35
CA GLN A 560 3.06 1.19 -40.79
C GLN A 560 1.84 1.95 -40.26
N ALA A 561 0.68 1.28 -40.21
CA ALA A 561 -0.55 1.88 -39.71
C ALA A 561 -0.50 2.12 -38.19
N ARG A 562 0.18 1.25 -37.43
CA ARG A 562 0.49 1.45 -36.00
C ARG A 562 1.48 2.57 -35.78
N ASP A 563 2.51 2.67 -36.61
CA ASP A 563 3.51 3.74 -36.49
C ASP A 563 2.87 5.12 -36.71
N ARG A 564 1.97 5.25 -37.69
CA ARG A 564 1.18 6.48 -37.90
C ARG A 564 0.29 6.81 -36.70
N ALA A 565 -0.37 5.81 -36.10
CA ALA A 565 -1.21 6.00 -34.93
C ALA A 565 -0.39 6.44 -33.70
N LEU A 566 0.75 5.79 -33.44
CA LEU A 566 1.66 6.15 -32.36
C LEU A 566 2.22 7.57 -32.52
N ALA A 567 2.60 7.97 -33.74
CA ALA A 567 3.06 9.32 -34.01
C ALA A 567 1.94 10.37 -33.81
N ALA A 568 0.69 10.05 -34.19
CA ALA A 568 -0.46 10.92 -33.94
C ALA A 568 -0.74 11.04 -32.44
N TYR A 569 -0.69 9.92 -31.71
CA TYR A 569 -0.87 9.90 -30.26
C TYR A 569 0.22 10.71 -29.54
N ARG A 570 1.49 10.54 -29.91
CA ARG A 570 2.61 11.34 -29.36
C ARG A 570 2.39 12.85 -29.52
N ARG A 571 1.87 13.28 -30.67
CA ARG A 571 1.55 14.70 -30.93
C ARG A 571 0.37 15.21 -30.10
N ALA A 572 -0.57 14.34 -29.73
CA ALA A 572 -1.71 14.70 -28.89
C ALA A 572 -1.37 14.76 -27.40
N LEU A 573 -0.32 14.06 -26.96
CA LEU A 573 0.10 14.03 -25.55
C LEU A 573 0.56 15.41 -25.06
N PRO A 574 0.00 15.91 -23.94
CA PRO A 574 0.50 17.12 -23.29
C PRO A 574 1.96 17.00 -22.83
N PRO A 575 2.75 18.10 -22.80
CA PRO A 575 4.14 18.09 -22.38
C PRO A 575 4.39 17.53 -20.97
N GLU A 576 3.43 17.71 -20.06
CA GLU A 576 3.48 17.28 -18.65
C GLU A 576 3.09 15.82 -18.42
N THR A 577 2.79 15.07 -19.48
CA THR A 577 2.41 13.65 -19.39
C THR A 577 3.58 12.83 -18.86
N ASP A 578 3.30 11.90 -17.94
CA ASP A 578 4.24 10.82 -17.59
C ASP A 578 4.42 9.87 -18.79
N LEU A 579 5.37 10.22 -19.65
CA LEU A 579 5.66 9.48 -20.88
C LEU A 579 6.21 8.08 -20.58
N ASP A 580 6.95 7.93 -19.48
CA ASP A 580 7.44 6.62 -19.02
C ASP A 580 6.26 5.71 -18.69
N GLY A 581 5.30 6.21 -17.91
CA GLY A 581 4.07 5.50 -17.59
C GLY A 581 3.26 5.09 -18.82
N VAL A 582 3.15 5.97 -19.82
CA VAL A 582 2.48 5.69 -21.10
C VAL A 582 3.21 4.60 -21.90
N VAL A 583 4.53 4.70 -22.05
CA VAL A 583 5.33 3.70 -22.77
C VAL A 583 5.21 2.34 -22.10
N GLU A 584 5.41 2.28 -20.79
CA GLU A 584 5.27 1.04 -20.00
C GLU A 584 3.92 0.36 -20.23
N SER A 585 2.88 1.19 -20.37
CA SER A 585 1.51 0.76 -20.59
C SER A 585 1.28 0.21 -21.99
N LEU A 586 1.78 0.88 -23.02
CA LEU A 586 1.71 0.40 -24.39
C LEU A 586 2.48 -0.91 -24.57
N LEU A 587 3.66 -1.05 -23.96
CA LEU A 587 4.43 -2.30 -24.02
C LEU A 587 3.69 -3.46 -23.34
N HIS A 588 3.08 -3.20 -22.17
CA HIS A 588 2.27 -4.19 -21.49
C HIS A 588 1.06 -4.62 -22.34
N MET A 589 0.36 -3.67 -22.96
CA MET A 589 -0.80 -3.99 -23.80
C MET A 589 -0.43 -4.70 -25.10
N HIS A 590 0.73 -4.39 -25.70
CA HIS A 590 1.24 -5.12 -26.86
C HIS A 590 1.55 -6.58 -26.50
N HIS A 591 2.24 -6.81 -25.37
CA HIS A 591 2.48 -8.16 -24.86
C HIS A 591 1.17 -8.90 -24.58
N ASN A 592 0.22 -8.25 -23.91
CA ASN A 592 -1.08 -8.82 -23.60
C ASN A 592 -1.80 -9.33 -24.85
N ARG A 593 -1.83 -8.54 -25.94
CA ARG A 593 -2.50 -8.95 -27.17
C ARG A 593 -1.80 -10.14 -27.82
N GLN A 594 -0.48 -10.11 -27.88
CA GLN A 594 0.33 -11.14 -28.51
C GLN A 594 0.29 -12.47 -27.73
N ARG A 595 0.41 -12.43 -26.40
CA ARG A 595 0.67 -13.61 -25.56
C ARG A 595 -0.24 -13.79 -24.34
N GLY A 596 -1.10 -12.83 -24.03
CA GLY A 596 -1.96 -12.86 -22.85
C GLY A 596 -1.28 -12.39 -21.57
N ILE A 597 -1.92 -12.64 -20.43
CA ILE A 597 -1.42 -12.22 -19.12
C ILE A 597 -0.42 -13.26 -18.59
N GLU A 598 0.86 -13.07 -18.92
CA GLU A 598 1.94 -14.00 -18.58
C GLU A 598 3.20 -13.20 -18.18
N ARG A 599 3.37 -13.01 -16.85
CA ARG A 599 4.34 -12.05 -16.27
C ARG A 599 5.79 -12.41 -16.55
N GLU A 600 6.14 -13.70 -16.55
CA GLU A 600 7.52 -14.14 -16.74
C GLU A 600 7.96 -13.91 -18.19
N GLY A 601 7.12 -14.26 -19.16
CA GLY A 601 7.40 -13.96 -20.55
C GLY A 601 7.35 -12.46 -20.87
N GLU A 602 6.53 -11.65 -20.17
CA GLU A 602 6.62 -10.19 -20.31
C GLU A 602 7.99 -9.67 -19.86
N ALA A 603 8.50 -10.18 -18.73
CA ALA A 603 9.84 -9.86 -18.24
C ALA A 603 10.93 -10.31 -19.24
N VAL A 604 10.79 -11.48 -19.85
CA VAL A 604 11.70 -11.95 -20.91
C VAL A 604 11.66 -11.02 -22.13
N CYS A 605 10.48 -10.69 -22.66
CA CYS A 605 10.35 -9.79 -23.81
C CYS A 605 10.96 -8.40 -23.54
N ARG A 606 10.75 -7.85 -22.33
CA ARG A 606 11.35 -6.58 -21.91
C ARG A 606 12.88 -6.67 -21.84
N ARG A 607 13.42 -7.77 -21.33
CA ARG A 607 14.86 -8.02 -21.32
C ARG A 607 15.45 -8.13 -22.73
N LEU A 608 14.75 -8.80 -23.65
CA LEU A 608 15.14 -8.90 -25.06
C LEU A 608 15.12 -7.54 -25.76
N ALA A 609 14.05 -6.74 -25.56
CA ALA A 609 13.96 -5.39 -26.11
C ALA A 609 15.11 -4.48 -25.61
N ARG A 610 15.48 -4.61 -24.33
CA ARG A 610 16.67 -3.95 -23.78
C ARG A 610 17.96 -4.44 -24.45
N GLN A 611 18.11 -5.74 -24.69
CA GLN A 611 19.29 -6.30 -25.35
C GLN A 611 19.46 -5.80 -26.80
N VAL A 612 18.36 -5.60 -27.52
CA VAL A 612 18.34 -4.92 -28.83
C VAL A 612 18.94 -3.51 -28.70
N ALA A 613 18.49 -2.74 -27.71
CA ALA A 613 19.01 -1.39 -27.46
C ALA A 613 20.50 -1.37 -27.08
N VAL A 614 20.95 -2.28 -26.21
CA VAL A 614 22.37 -2.46 -25.85
C VAL A 614 23.22 -2.73 -27.09
N THR A 615 22.77 -3.64 -27.95
CA THR A 615 23.49 -4.01 -29.17
C THR A 615 23.54 -2.85 -30.17
N TRP A 616 22.44 -2.11 -30.31
CA TRP A 616 22.39 -0.91 -31.13
C TRP A 616 23.36 0.17 -30.65
N GLN A 617 23.44 0.43 -29.33
CA GLN A 617 24.38 1.40 -28.76
C GLN A 617 25.84 0.97 -28.97
N ALA A 618 26.15 -0.32 -28.79
CA ALA A 618 27.49 -0.85 -29.03
C ALA A 618 27.92 -0.67 -30.50
N ARG A 619 27.00 -0.85 -31.46
CA ARG A 619 27.26 -0.60 -32.89
C ARG A 619 27.50 0.89 -33.18
N GLN A 620 26.76 1.80 -32.55
CA GLN A 620 26.97 3.25 -32.72
C GLN A 620 28.30 3.73 -32.11
N GLY A 621 28.68 3.21 -30.93
CA GLY A 621 29.96 3.53 -30.27
C GLY A 621 31.18 2.93 -30.98
N GLY A 622 31.02 1.81 -31.68
CA GLY A 622 32.07 1.19 -32.50
C GLY A 622 32.39 1.93 -33.80
N ILE A 623 31.43 2.68 -34.36
CA ILE A 623 31.62 3.46 -35.61
C ILE A 623 32.43 4.75 -35.34
N ALA A 624 32.50 5.24 -34.10
CA ALA A 624 33.29 6.41 -33.71
C ALA A 624 34.79 6.13 -33.44
N ARG A 625 35.27 4.89 -33.59
CA ARG A 625 36.70 4.56 -33.45
C ARG A 625 37.23 3.87 -34.71
N CYS A 626 37.53 4.70 -35.71
CA CYS A 626 38.50 4.35 -36.73
C CYS A 626 39.46 5.52 -36.99
N PRO A 627 40.61 5.57 -36.30
CA PRO A 627 41.84 6.09 -36.88
C PRO A 627 42.75 4.91 -37.25
N SER A 628 43.06 4.87 -38.54
CA SER A 628 44.22 4.28 -39.19
C SER A 628 45.19 3.46 -38.31
N SER A 629 45.34 2.22 -38.74
CA SER A 629 46.49 1.35 -38.46
C SER A 629 47.83 2.07 -38.62
N ARG A 630 48.62 2.16 -37.55
CA ARG A 630 50.06 1.94 -37.61
C ARG A 630 50.52 1.08 -36.44
N ARG A 631 51.00 -0.11 -36.82
CA ARG A 631 51.82 -1.03 -36.02
C ARG A 631 52.99 -0.29 -35.37
N ALA A 632 53.26 -0.62 -34.11
CA ALA A 632 54.62 -0.79 -33.62
C ALA A 632 54.61 -1.82 -32.47
N ASP A 633 55.15 -2.99 -32.77
CA ASP A 633 55.69 -3.94 -31.80
C ASP A 633 56.55 -3.24 -30.74
N ARG A 634 56.50 -3.74 -29.49
CA ARG A 634 57.71 -4.11 -28.71
C ARG A 634 57.36 -4.78 -27.37
N HIS A 635 57.83 -6.02 -27.28
CA HIS A 635 58.44 -6.73 -26.14
C HIS A 635 57.67 -7.00 -24.83
N ARG A 636 57.29 -8.29 -24.75
CA ARG A 636 57.47 -9.25 -23.64
C ARG A 636 58.65 -8.95 -22.70
N THR A 637 58.38 -8.98 -21.39
CA THR A 637 59.09 -9.63 -20.24
C THR A 637 58.40 -9.07 -18.98
N GLY A 638 58.03 -9.77 -17.92
CA GLY A 638 58.51 -11.02 -17.37
C GLY A 638 58.64 -10.84 -15.86
N ASN A 639 57.72 -11.48 -15.12
CA ASN A 639 57.94 -12.12 -13.81
C ASN A 639 57.98 -11.30 -12.49
N ARG A 640 57.32 -11.95 -11.50
CA ARG A 640 57.57 -12.02 -10.05
C ARG A 640 56.91 -11.00 -9.10
N ARG A 641 56.02 -11.57 -8.27
CA ARG A 641 55.71 -11.18 -6.88
C ARG A 641 56.98 -11.23 -6.01
N PRO A 642 56.99 -10.52 -4.87
CA PRO A 642 56.79 -11.26 -3.61
C PRO A 642 55.86 -10.57 -2.60
N ASP A 643 55.36 -11.39 -1.69
CA ASP A 643 54.60 -11.03 -0.49
C ASP A 643 55.44 -10.17 0.48
N GLY A 644 54.76 -9.30 1.24
CA GLY A 644 55.34 -8.52 2.32
C GLY A 644 54.29 -7.70 3.05
N ALA A 645 53.91 -8.16 4.24
CA ALA A 645 52.91 -7.59 5.12
C ALA A 645 53.23 -6.15 5.57
N SER A 646 52.20 -5.31 5.74
CA SER A 646 52.18 -4.29 6.79
C SER A 646 50.75 -3.93 7.18
N ARG A 647 50.47 -4.07 8.48
CA ARG A 647 49.28 -3.60 9.18
C ARG A 647 49.34 -2.07 9.32
N CYS A 648 48.20 -1.41 9.23
CA CYS A 648 47.96 -0.04 9.70
C CYS A 648 46.56 0.05 10.35
N PRO A 649 46.34 1.02 11.25
CA PRO A 649 45.56 0.88 12.49
C PRO A 649 44.14 1.48 12.42
N PRO A 650 43.30 1.28 13.47
CA PRO A 650 41.92 1.75 13.50
C PRO A 650 41.81 3.24 13.85
N GLU A 651 40.80 3.90 13.28
CA GLU A 651 40.41 5.29 13.51
C GLU A 651 39.84 5.51 14.93
N PRO A 652 39.98 6.72 15.51
CA PRO A 652 39.59 7.03 16.89
C PRO A 652 38.11 7.46 17.03
N PRO A 653 37.54 7.41 18.27
CA PRO A 653 36.12 7.65 18.52
C PRO A 653 35.77 9.14 18.63
N ALA A 654 34.61 9.52 18.09
CA ALA A 654 34.00 10.82 18.29
C ALA A 654 33.03 10.82 19.50
N SER A 655 33.11 11.86 20.33
CA SER A 655 32.20 12.26 21.41
C SER A 655 32.40 13.77 21.65
N PRO A 656 31.57 14.48 22.42
CA PRO A 656 30.11 14.53 22.51
C PRO A 656 29.55 15.98 22.32
N TRP A 657 28.22 16.09 22.17
CA TRP A 657 27.29 17.23 22.37
C TRP A 657 27.81 18.66 22.68
N PRO A 658 27.21 19.72 22.10
CA PRO A 658 27.38 21.09 22.59
C PRO A 658 26.37 21.45 23.69
N THR A 659 26.91 22.18 24.65
CA THR A 659 26.38 22.82 25.86
C THR A 659 25.30 23.89 25.64
N SER A 660 24.34 23.96 26.57
CA SER A 660 23.38 25.06 26.77
C SER A 660 24.03 26.39 27.21
N PRO A 661 23.41 27.55 26.95
CA PRO A 661 23.78 28.83 27.56
C PRO A 661 23.00 29.16 28.86
N PRO A 662 23.46 30.13 29.69
CA PRO A 662 23.16 30.25 31.12
C PRO A 662 21.86 31.02 31.46
N PRO A 663 21.40 31.00 32.74
CA PRO A 663 20.16 31.66 33.14
C PRO A 663 20.37 33.16 33.41
N ALA A 664 19.42 33.98 32.97
CA ALA A 664 19.30 35.37 33.39
C ALA A 664 18.34 35.47 34.59
N THR A 665 18.89 35.79 35.75
CA THR A 665 18.18 36.43 36.87
C THR A 665 17.75 37.84 36.47
N VAL A 666 16.54 38.29 36.85
CA VAL A 666 16.26 39.63 37.44
C VAL A 666 14.77 39.76 37.85
N THR A 667 14.62 39.97 39.17
CA THR A 667 13.63 40.76 39.93
C THR A 667 12.12 40.50 39.88
N SER A 668 11.65 40.13 41.07
CA SER A 668 10.37 40.47 41.71
C SER A 668 9.85 41.89 41.44
N ALA A 669 8.58 42.00 41.06
CA ALA A 669 7.70 43.09 41.48
C ALA A 669 6.27 42.56 41.64
N GLY A 670 5.80 42.51 42.89
CA GLY A 670 4.46 42.06 43.22
C GLY A 670 3.37 43.03 42.78
N ARG A 671 2.16 42.49 42.57
CA ARG A 671 0.92 43.16 42.93
C ARG A 671 -0.21 42.14 43.07
N ARG A 672 -0.65 41.98 44.32
CA ARG A 672 -1.92 41.41 44.73
C ARG A 672 -3.06 42.13 44.01
N ARG A 673 -4.02 41.39 43.44
CA ARG A 673 -5.43 41.78 43.41
C ARG A 673 -6.31 40.54 43.58
N THR A 674 -7.08 40.58 44.66
CA THR A 674 -8.18 39.70 45.05
C THR A 674 -9.39 39.83 44.10
N PRO A 675 -10.32 38.86 44.13
CA PRO A 675 -11.40 38.71 43.15
C PRO A 675 -12.64 39.55 43.51
N GLY A 676 -13.40 39.94 42.49
CA GLY A 676 -14.75 40.50 42.62
C GLY A 676 -15.77 39.66 41.83
N PRO A 677 -17.05 39.60 42.25
CA PRO A 677 -17.97 38.52 41.90
C PRO A 677 -18.94 38.84 40.75
N ARG A 678 -19.27 37.81 39.94
CA ARG A 678 -20.58 37.44 39.31
C ARG A 678 -21.33 38.51 38.46
N PRO A 679 -22.30 38.17 37.57
CA PRO A 679 -23.33 37.10 37.64
C PRO A 679 -22.87 35.71 37.22
#